data_AF-A0A1G2Z1V4-F1
#
_entry.id   AF-A0A1G2Z1V4-F1
#
_cell.length_a   1.000
_cell.length_b   1.000
_cell.length_c   1.000
_cell.angle_alpha   90.00
_cell.angle_beta   90.00
_cell.angle_gamma   90.00
#
_symmetry.space_group_name_H-M   'P 1'
#
loop_
_entity.id
_entity.type
_entity.pdbx_description
1 polymer ?
#
loop_
_entity_poly.entity_id
_entity_poly.type
_entity_poly.pdbx_seq_one_letter_code
_entity_poly.pdbx_strand_id
1 'polypeptide(L)'
;MNRPNTESPRKAVVLLAAMCVLASVAYGAETPLSNGVPLTGLSGIAGSETFYRIEVPAGQDELEIATTGGTGDVDLYVRRGSLPTTTSYDYRPYKPGNEEVVTVDNPVAGTWYIMLRGYDAYANVTLTATYSAAVTIVTLTNGVPVTGLSGATASEQYFKIDVPAGQTDLNIGISGGTGDADLYVKKDSAPTTGSYDYRPYLAGNNESVTVNNPAAGTWHIMIRGYQAYSGVTLLATYTGGGTGTELQNGVPVTPISGTVFSERIYYIQVPAGQTIIEFTTSGGIGDVDLYVRQGAAPTTAVWDYRPYLAGNNETVTVSTPAAGVWYVMLYGFSDYSNVTLRATYGGVLTLQDGVAVNGLSGSLGSEKFYKIDVPTGQSTLLFQTSSGSGNVDLYIRRGAQPTTTTWDYRLNQAGNAESITIDDPMSGTWYVMLKATQAYTGVSLLADYTFEGTVVLLSNGVPVTNISGAQGSERIYRLLVWGNPAKLEITMSGGTGDADLYVKRGSPPTALEYDYRPYLSGNNESVTVNNPATDDWFMMVRGYQAYTGLTLVATFGGGTTPDEVTTLQNGVPVSGLAGAADSEKFYKIDVPAGQVKLEVLVSGGTGDVDLYVKKGSKPTTSSWDYRPYLIGNNETVTIDNPDAATWFIMLKGYAAYDNVTLKATYFPVADVVTPLSNGVPVPGLSGAAGSEKFYKIDVPAGQEFLNIEIAGGTGDADLYVKKGDKPTTASWDYRPYLIGNNETAEISSPAAATWYIMIRGYQAYSGVTLTAAYGAAVGNNFAVDPNCVALWRFEAGELIADSIGTNMLTNMGASAATTSYQEGSGCAEFRSTEGDRMIVLDADLDPGFPLKSSDANKRVSITCWFNSDSLSGAANEGRSLYAKYDVGKIAFNVGVTSDGFVRLIIGTDNGTSYKFFTDGHAVAPGGWYHLGCTFDNSNGSYRIRIYDKSADSTAETVGSTTYKVSATDSPVRIGSYRGTSTAWNGLIDEIVVFNDILTVAEIDKIRQGTYGKP
;
A
#
# COMPACT_ATOMS: atom_id res chain seq x y z
N MET A 1 27.05 -64.53 -66.47
CA MET A 1 27.91 -63.86 -67.47
C MET A 1 27.23 -62.57 -67.89
N ASN A 2 27.78 -61.35 -67.81
CA ASN A 2 28.96 -60.77 -67.16
C ASN A 2 28.63 -59.29 -66.90
N ARG A 3 28.88 -58.81 -65.67
CA ARG A 3 29.20 -57.41 -65.30
C ARG A 3 30.67 -57.13 -65.71
N PRO A 4 31.16 -55.87 -65.92
CA PRO A 4 31.24 -54.74 -64.94
C PRO A 4 30.85 -53.34 -65.51
N ASN A 5 30.27 -52.39 -64.75
CA ASN A 5 30.80 -51.42 -63.76
C ASN A 5 31.72 -50.30 -64.33
N THR A 6 31.30 -49.00 -64.29
CA THR A 6 31.73 -47.90 -63.37
C THR A 6 31.44 -46.47 -63.91
N GLU A 7 30.77 -45.64 -63.07
CA GLU A 7 30.93 -44.18 -62.78
C GLU A 7 30.91 -43.09 -63.90
N SER A 8 30.44 -41.84 -63.78
CA SER A 8 29.83 -40.96 -62.75
C SER A 8 29.31 -39.67 -63.46
N PRO A 9 28.25 -38.96 -63.00
CA PRO A 9 27.69 -37.77 -63.66
C PRO A 9 28.29 -36.46 -63.11
N ARG A 10 29.11 -35.76 -63.91
CA ARG A 10 29.63 -34.42 -63.55
C ARG A 10 29.62 -33.38 -64.68
N LYS A 11 28.74 -33.49 -65.68
CA LYS A 11 28.73 -32.56 -66.83
C LYS A 11 27.38 -31.96 -67.24
N ALA A 12 26.38 -31.96 -66.35
CA ALA A 12 25.07 -31.34 -66.64
C ALA A 12 24.81 -29.99 -65.92
N VAL A 13 25.77 -29.44 -65.16
CA VAL A 13 25.54 -28.26 -64.29
C VAL A 13 26.07 -26.93 -64.86
N VAL A 14 26.84 -26.92 -65.96
CA VAL A 14 27.54 -25.69 -66.39
C VAL A 14 26.78 -24.85 -67.43
N LEU A 15 25.69 -25.34 -68.02
CA LEU A 15 24.99 -24.59 -69.09
C LEU A 15 23.67 -23.90 -68.66
N LEU A 16 23.20 -24.12 -67.42
CA LEU A 16 22.01 -23.43 -66.89
C LEU A 16 22.36 -22.19 -66.02
N ALA A 17 23.63 -22.02 -65.65
CA ALA A 17 24.10 -20.86 -64.88
C ALA A 17 24.41 -19.62 -65.74
N ALA A 18 24.46 -19.76 -67.07
CA ALA A 18 24.86 -18.65 -67.97
C ALA A 18 23.67 -17.81 -68.51
N MET A 19 22.42 -18.21 -68.26
CA MET A 19 21.22 -17.46 -68.70
C MET A 19 20.46 -16.75 -67.56
N CYS A 20 20.87 -16.92 -66.29
CA CYS A 20 20.31 -16.16 -65.15
C CYS A 20 21.22 -15.03 -64.64
N VAL A 21 22.36 -14.75 -65.31
CA VAL A 21 23.30 -13.68 -64.91
C VAL A 21 23.19 -12.44 -65.83
N LEU A 22 22.10 -12.33 -66.61
CA LEU A 22 21.82 -11.15 -67.45
C LEU A 22 20.53 -10.40 -67.05
N ALA A 23 20.02 -10.63 -65.83
CA ALA A 23 18.84 -9.93 -65.29
C ALA A 23 19.08 -9.24 -63.93
N SER A 24 20.32 -8.90 -63.56
CA SER A 24 20.59 -8.06 -62.38
C SER A 24 21.79 -7.14 -62.60
N VAL A 25 21.66 -6.22 -63.54
CA VAL A 25 22.57 -5.09 -63.65
C VAL A 25 22.11 -4.01 -62.67
N ALA A 26 22.90 -3.82 -61.61
CA ALA A 26 22.95 -2.65 -60.72
C ALA A 26 21.64 -2.21 -60.00
N TYR A 27 21.28 -2.91 -58.92
CA TYR A 27 20.53 -2.31 -57.81
C TYR A 27 21.49 -2.20 -56.62
N GLY A 28 21.64 -1.00 -56.05
CA GLY A 28 22.73 -0.62 -55.16
C GLY A 28 22.92 -1.57 -53.97
N ALA A 29 24.14 -2.05 -53.76
CA ALA A 29 24.48 -2.82 -52.58
C ALA A 29 24.29 -1.95 -51.32
N GLU A 30 23.57 -2.48 -50.34
CA GLU A 30 23.34 -1.84 -49.05
C GLU A 30 24.64 -1.69 -48.25
N THR A 31 24.87 -0.50 -47.69
CA THR A 31 26.03 -0.26 -46.82
C THR A 31 25.63 -0.46 -45.35
N PRO A 32 26.26 -1.37 -44.60
CA PRO A 32 25.97 -1.54 -43.18
C PRO A 32 26.49 -0.36 -42.36
N LEU A 33 25.65 0.13 -41.46
CA LEU A 33 25.99 1.13 -40.45
C LEU A 33 26.29 0.44 -39.11
N SER A 34 27.09 1.11 -38.28
CA SER A 34 27.33 0.72 -36.89
C SER A 34 26.66 1.71 -35.95
N ASN A 35 26.17 1.23 -34.80
CA ASN A 35 25.46 2.05 -33.84
C ASN A 35 26.25 3.30 -33.44
N GLY A 36 25.67 4.49 -33.64
CA GLY A 36 26.25 5.78 -33.26
C GLY A 36 27.49 6.20 -34.05
N VAL A 37 27.89 5.45 -35.09
CA VAL A 37 29.08 5.77 -35.89
C VAL A 37 28.68 6.60 -37.11
N PRO A 38 29.13 7.86 -37.23
CA PRO A 38 28.78 8.71 -38.36
C PRO A 38 29.47 8.24 -39.65
N LEU A 39 28.70 8.15 -40.74
CA LEU A 39 29.20 7.92 -42.10
C LEU A 39 29.21 9.23 -42.88
N THR A 40 30.41 9.78 -43.07
CA THR A 40 30.62 11.12 -43.63
C THR A 40 30.92 11.11 -45.14
N GLY A 41 30.79 12.27 -45.79
CA GLY A 41 31.26 12.47 -47.18
C GLY A 41 30.31 11.95 -48.25
N LEU A 42 29.05 11.69 -47.88
CA LEU A 42 28.03 11.17 -48.78
C LEU A 42 27.62 12.22 -49.80
N SER A 43 27.54 11.82 -51.07
CA SER A 43 27.21 12.71 -52.18
C SER A 43 26.41 11.96 -53.24
N GLY A 44 25.49 12.64 -53.91
CA GLY A 44 24.62 12.06 -54.94
C GLY A 44 24.13 13.11 -55.94
N ILE A 45 23.63 12.65 -57.09
CA ILE A 45 22.99 13.52 -58.08
C ILE A 45 21.47 13.57 -57.84
N ALA A 46 20.78 14.55 -58.41
CA ALA A 46 19.31 14.59 -58.37
C ALA A 46 18.71 13.27 -58.90
N GLY A 47 17.83 12.67 -58.12
CA GLY A 47 17.20 11.38 -58.36
C GLY A 47 18.04 10.15 -58.00
N SER A 48 19.27 10.28 -57.48
CA SER A 48 20.05 9.12 -57.04
C SER A 48 19.49 8.50 -55.78
N GLU A 49 19.47 7.17 -55.70
CA GLU A 49 19.05 6.40 -54.53
C GLU A 49 20.21 5.55 -54.02
N THR A 50 20.53 5.69 -52.73
CA THR A 50 21.59 4.94 -52.04
C THR A 50 21.02 4.31 -50.78
N PHE A 51 21.40 3.05 -50.53
CA PHE A 51 20.80 2.23 -49.48
C PHE A 51 21.80 1.87 -48.38
N TYR A 52 21.33 1.90 -47.14
CA TYR A 52 22.07 1.57 -45.93
C TYR A 52 21.22 0.66 -45.05
N ARG A 53 21.84 -0.04 -44.10
CA ARG A 53 21.13 -0.83 -43.09
C ARG A 53 21.77 -0.74 -41.72
N ILE A 54 20.97 -0.90 -40.67
CA ILE A 54 21.43 -1.08 -39.29
C ILE A 54 20.68 -2.26 -38.65
N GLU A 55 21.41 -3.10 -37.92
CA GLU A 55 20.81 -4.16 -37.10
C GLU A 55 20.46 -3.58 -35.73
N VAL A 56 19.17 -3.57 -35.39
CA VAL A 56 18.69 -3.11 -34.08
C VAL A 56 18.41 -4.33 -33.20
N PRO A 57 19.12 -4.50 -32.08
CA PRO A 57 18.87 -5.60 -31.14
C PRO A 57 17.48 -5.52 -30.50
N ALA A 58 17.06 -6.58 -29.79
CA ALA A 58 15.87 -6.51 -28.95
C ALA A 58 16.09 -5.61 -27.72
N GLY A 59 15.00 -5.06 -27.17
CA GLY A 59 15.02 -4.25 -25.95
C GLY A 59 15.68 -2.88 -26.11
N GLN A 60 15.60 -2.30 -27.32
CA GLN A 60 15.95 -0.91 -27.54
C GLN A 60 14.70 -0.04 -27.38
N ASP A 61 14.90 1.17 -26.90
CA ASP A 61 13.84 2.12 -26.54
C ASP A 61 13.75 3.27 -27.54
N GLU A 62 14.82 3.51 -28.29
CA GLU A 62 14.88 4.54 -29.32
C GLU A 62 15.82 4.12 -30.45
N LEU A 63 15.45 4.44 -31.69
CA LEU A 63 16.31 4.45 -32.87
C LEU A 63 16.20 5.85 -33.53
N GLU A 64 17.29 6.60 -33.52
CA GLU A 64 17.43 7.87 -34.23
C GLU A 64 18.29 7.69 -35.49
N ILE A 65 17.80 8.15 -36.63
CA ILE A 65 18.51 8.16 -37.91
C ILE A 65 18.52 9.60 -38.43
N ALA A 66 19.71 10.17 -38.60
CA ALA A 66 19.86 11.57 -38.95
C ALA A 66 20.86 11.78 -40.09
N THR A 67 20.53 12.69 -41.01
CA THR A 67 21.49 13.29 -41.94
C THR A 67 21.83 14.71 -41.52
N THR A 68 23.09 15.10 -41.64
CA THR A 68 23.57 16.44 -41.24
C THR A 68 24.64 16.97 -42.20
N GLY A 69 24.72 18.31 -42.29
CA GLY A 69 25.77 19.03 -43.00
C GLY A 69 25.70 18.92 -44.52
N GLY A 70 26.81 19.27 -45.18
CA GLY A 70 26.92 19.25 -46.64
C GLY A 70 26.18 20.38 -47.35
N THR A 71 25.96 20.20 -48.66
CA THR A 71 25.20 21.10 -49.55
C THR A 71 24.19 20.30 -50.36
N GLY A 72 23.11 20.91 -50.85
CA GLY A 72 22.08 20.24 -51.66
C GLY A 72 20.82 19.89 -50.88
N ASP A 73 20.07 18.89 -51.37
CA ASP A 73 18.83 18.41 -50.76
C ASP A 73 18.75 16.87 -50.87
N VAL A 74 18.78 16.18 -49.72
CA VAL A 74 18.70 14.72 -49.63
C VAL A 74 17.53 14.33 -48.73
N ASP A 75 16.63 13.52 -49.29
CA ASP A 75 15.49 12.93 -48.58
C ASP A 75 15.87 11.58 -47.96
N LEU A 76 15.36 11.34 -46.75
CA LEU A 76 15.54 10.16 -45.92
C LEU A 76 14.26 9.31 -45.93
N TYR A 77 14.41 8.03 -46.24
CA TYR A 77 13.33 7.05 -46.15
C TYR A 77 13.80 5.85 -45.33
N VAL A 78 13.00 5.42 -44.37
CA VAL A 78 13.34 4.33 -43.44
C VAL A 78 12.25 3.26 -43.46
N ARG A 79 12.63 1.99 -43.45
CA ARG A 79 11.71 0.85 -43.41
C ARG A 79 12.32 -0.36 -42.70
N ARG A 80 11.53 -1.07 -41.91
CA ARG A 80 11.95 -2.30 -41.21
C ARG A 80 11.77 -3.53 -42.10
N GLY A 81 12.75 -4.44 -42.07
CA GLY A 81 12.69 -5.77 -42.69
C GLY A 81 12.65 -5.81 -44.23
N SER A 82 12.62 -4.66 -44.91
CA SER A 82 12.65 -4.55 -46.37
C SER A 82 13.19 -3.19 -46.82
N LEU A 83 13.78 -3.13 -48.02
CA LEU A 83 14.26 -1.87 -48.61
C LEU A 83 13.10 -0.89 -48.81
N PRO A 84 13.24 0.38 -48.39
CA PRO A 84 12.25 1.41 -48.67
C PRO A 84 12.22 1.77 -50.16
N THR A 85 11.04 2.16 -50.65
CA THR A 85 10.87 2.84 -51.93
C THR A 85 10.21 4.19 -51.72
N THR A 86 10.14 5.01 -52.76
CA THR A 86 9.47 6.32 -52.73
C THR A 86 7.95 6.23 -52.46
N THR A 87 7.37 5.03 -52.56
CA THR A 87 5.94 4.76 -52.29
C THR A 87 5.71 3.72 -51.19
N SER A 88 6.77 3.13 -50.63
CA SER A 88 6.69 2.08 -49.61
C SER A 88 7.81 2.26 -48.59
N TYR A 89 7.49 2.98 -47.52
CA TYR A 89 8.38 3.29 -46.40
C TYR A 89 7.58 3.30 -45.10
N ASP A 90 8.26 3.18 -43.96
CA ASP A 90 7.63 3.28 -42.64
C ASP A 90 7.74 4.71 -42.12
N TYR A 91 8.90 5.34 -42.31
CA TYR A 91 9.16 6.71 -41.87
C TYR A 91 9.85 7.51 -42.98
N ARG A 92 9.44 8.76 -43.13
CA ARG A 92 10.19 9.79 -43.83
C ARG A 92 9.91 11.15 -43.19
N PRO A 93 10.90 12.03 -43.07
CA PRO A 93 10.65 13.45 -42.88
C PRO A 93 10.14 14.07 -44.20
N TYR A 94 9.39 15.17 -44.08
CA TYR A 94 8.98 16.01 -45.20
C TYR A 94 9.63 17.38 -45.03
N LYS A 95 10.96 17.43 -45.02
CA LYS A 95 11.72 18.67 -44.83
C LYS A 95 12.58 18.93 -46.08
N PRO A 96 12.74 20.20 -46.48
CA PRO A 96 13.71 20.55 -47.50
C PRO A 96 15.13 20.63 -46.91
N GLY A 97 16.14 20.26 -47.69
CA GLY A 97 17.55 20.36 -47.33
C GLY A 97 18.16 19.05 -46.81
N ASN A 98 19.39 19.13 -46.27
CA ASN A 98 20.12 17.92 -45.86
C ASN A 98 19.94 17.53 -44.38
N GLU A 99 19.37 18.40 -43.54
CA GLU A 99 19.14 18.11 -42.12
C GLU A 99 17.80 17.40 -41.89
N GLU A 100 17.87 16.07 -41.92
CA GLU A 100 16.72 15.20 -41.77
C GLU A 100 16.88 14.25 -40.59
N VAL A 101 15.79 13.97 -39.87
CA VAL A 101 15.79 13.10 -38.69
C VAL A 101 14.54 12.23 -38.68
N VAL A 102 14.73 10.92 -38.45
CA VAL A 102 13.69 9.95 -38.11
C VAL A 102 13.99 9.40 -36.72
N THR A 103 13.02 9.50 -35.82
CA THR A 103 13.07 8.88 -34.49
C THR A 103 12.00 7.82 -34.41
N VAL A 104 12.36 6.63 -33.92
CA VAL A 104 11.46 5.50 -33.69
C VAL A 104 11.53 5.12 -32.22
N ASP A 105 10.46 5.36 -31.48
CA ASP A 105 10.32 4.90 -30.10
C ASP A 105 10.09 3.38 -30.07
N ASN A 106 10.74 2.70 -29.12
CA ASN A 106 10.68 1.25 -28.90
C ASN A 106 10.85 0.44 -30.21
N PRO A 107 11.96 0.63 -30.97
CA PRO A 107 12.10 0.04 -32.28
C PRO A 107 12.08 -1.49 -32.18
N VAL A 108 11.21 -2.12 -32.97
CA VAL A 108 11.16 -3.58 -33.09
C VAL A 108 12.52 -4.10 -33.57
N ALA A 109 13.03 -5.12 -32.88
CA ALA A 109 14.29 -5.78 -33.21
C ALA A 109 14.34 -6.25 -34.67
N GLY A 110 15.55 -6.24 -35.24
CA GLY A 110 15.85 -6.72 -36.58
C GLY A 110 16.47 -5.66 -37.49
N THR A 111 16.54 -5.95 -38.79
CA THR A 111 17.18 -5.09 -39.77
C THR A 111 16.30 -3.89 -40.13
N TRP A 112 16.86 -2.70 -40.00
CA TRP A 112 16.27 -1.44 -40.45
C TRP A 112 17.02 -0.94 -41.67
N TYR A 113 16.29 -0.64 -42.74
CA TYR A 113 16.82 -0.17 -44.02
C TYR A 113 16.59 1.33 -44.17
N ILE A 114 17.60 2.03 -44.66
CA ILE A 114 17.63 3.48 -44.86
C ILE A 114 17.93 3.74 -46.33
N MET A 115 17.14 4.57 -46.99
CA MET A 115 17.42 5.10 -48.33
C MET A 115 17.65 6.61 -48.24
N LEU A 116 18.79 7.04 -48.75
CA LEU A 116 19.03 8.45 -49.08
C LEU A 116 18.72 8.68 -50.54
N ARG A 117 17.81 9.62 -50.83
CA ARG A 117 17.41 10.00 -52.16
C ARG A 117 17.76 11.47 -52.42
N GLY A 118 18.55 11.76 -53.44
CA GLY A 118 18.82 13.15 -53.82
C GLY A 118 17.56 13.78 -54.42
N TYR A 119 16.88 14.66 -53.68
CA TYR A 119 15.84 15.50 -54.26
C TYR A 119 16.48 16.47 -55.26
N ASP A 120 17.58 17.09 -54.83
CA ASP A 120 18.58 17.75 -55.66
C ASP A 120 19.93 17.03 -55.54
N ALA A 121 20.94 17.48 -56.31
CA ALA A 121 22.29 16.99 -56.12
C ALA A 121 22.83 17.42 -54.74
N TYR A 122 23.34 16.47 -53.95
CA TYR A 122 23.86 16.71 -52.61
C TYR A 122 25.33 16.28 -52.49
N ALA A 123 26.07 16.94 -51.58
CA ALA A 123 27.47 16.65 -51.36
C ALA A 123 27.89 16.84 -49.90
N ASN A 124 28.84 16.01 -49.45
CA ASN A 124 29.44 16.04 -48.11
C ASN A 124 28.44 15.88 -46.95
N VAL A 125 27.35 15.15 -47.16
CA VAL A 125 26.38 14.82 -46.09
C VAL A 125 26.95 13.75 -45.16
N THR A 126 26.59 13.81 -43.88
CA THR A 126 26.87 12.78 -42.88
C THR A 126 25.59 12.07 -42.49
N LEU A 127 25.57 10.74 -42.53
CA LEU A 127 24.48 9.89 -42.04
C LEU A 127 24.89 9.20 -40.74
N THR A 128 24.07 9.29 -39.69
CA THR A 128 24.27 8.59 -38.42
C THR A 128 23.00 7.84 -38.05
N ALA A 129 23.12 6.61 -37.58
CA ALA A 129 22.02 5.84 -37.00
C ALA A 129 22.43 5.37 -35.60
N THR A 130 21.63 5.70 -34.60
CA THR A 130 21.89 5.42 -33.19
C THR A 130 20.67 4.74 -32.57
N TYR A 131 20.87 3.57 -31.96
CA TYR A 131 19.88 2.94 -31.10
C TYR A 131 20.41 2.87 -29.66
N SER A 132 19.50 2.97 -28.70
CA SER A 132 19.80 2.86 -27.27
C SER A 132 18.78 2.00 -26.53
N ALA A 133 19.26 1.24 -25.55
CA ALA A 133 18.42 0.54 -24.60
C ALA A 133 17.93 1.50 -23.52
N ALA A 134 16.81 1.13 -22.87
CA ALA A 134 16.34 1.78 -21.65
C ALA A 134 17.51 1.99 -20.69
N VAL A 135 17.75 3.24 -20.32
CA VAL A 135 18.52 3.49 -19.11
C VAL A 135 17.65 3.00 -17.96
N THR A 136 18.03 1.91 -17.31
CA THR A 136 17.34 1.45 -16.10
C THR A 136 17.60 2.46 -14.98
N ILE A 137 16.61 3.30 -14.69
CA ILE A 137 16.67 4.28 -13.61
C ILE A 137 16.01 3.70 -12.37
N VAL A 138 16.81 3.43 -11.33
CA VAL A 138 16.32 2.90 -10.06
C VAL A 138 15.74 4.04 -9.20
N THR A 139 14.47 3.95 -8.82
CA THR A 139 13.85 4.92 -7.92
C THR A 139 14.30 4.68 -6.47
N LEU A 140 14.91 5.69 -5.87
CA LEU A 140 15.33 5.70 -4.47
C LEU A 140 14.17 6.08 -3.56
N THR A 141 14.19 5.52 -2.35
CA THR A 141 13.32 5.95 -1.25
C THR A 141 14.13 6.84 -0.32
N ASN A 142 13.53 7.94 0.15
CA ASN A 142 14.18 8.88 1.07
C ASN A 142 14.77 8.15 2.29
N GLY A 143 16.08 8.30 2.51
CA GLY A 143 16.78 7.73 3.66
C GLY A 143 17.06 6.23 3.60
N VAL A 144 16.75 5.56 2.49
CA VAL A 144 17.06 4.14 2.31
C VAL A 144 18.35 4.00 1.47
N PRO A 145 19.42 3.37 2.01
CA PRO A 145 20.65 3.19 1.27
C PRO A 145 20.54 2.06 0.24
N VAL A 146 21.15 2.25 -0.93
CA VAL A 146 21.41 1.20 -1.92
C VAL A 146 22.85 0.75 -1.77
N THR A 147 23.05 -0.46 -1.27
CA THR A 147 24.38 -1.00 -0.93
C THR A 147 24.88 -1.98 -1.99
N GLY A 148 26.20 -2.20 -2.04
CA GLY A 148 26.81 -3.25 -2.86
C GLY A 148 26.98 -2.88 -4.33
N LEU A 149 26.92 -1.59 -4.66
CA LEU A 149 27.08 -1.10 -6.02
C LEU A 149 28.49 -1.39 -6.52
N SER A 150 28.57 -1.87 -7.77
CA SER A 150 29.83 -2.18 -8.44
C SER A 150 29.72 -1.86 -9.93
N GLY A 151 30.84 -1.51 -10.56
CA GLY A 151 30.88 -1.13 -11.96
C GLY A 151 32.28 -1.21 -12.55
N ALA A 152 32.37 -1.40 -13.86
CA ALA A 152 33.63 -1.34 -14.60
C ALA A 152 34.03 0.12 -14.88
N THR A 153 35.26 0.34 -15.32
CA THR A 153 35.68 1.65 -15.83
C THR A 153 34.72 2.13 -16.92
N ALA A 154 34.27 3.37 -16.80
CA ALA A 154 33.28 4.03 -17.64
C ALA A 154 31.85 3.45 -17.61
N SER A 155 31.54 2.47 -16.75
CA SER A 155 30.15 2.03 -16.58
C SER A 155 29.34 3.08 -15.84
N GLU A 156 28.06 3.22 -16.22
CA GLU A 156 27.13 4.19 -15.65
C GLU A 156 25.93 3.46 -15.07
N GLN A 157 25.51 3.87 -13.86
CA GLN A 157 24.29 3.43 -13.21
C GLN A 157 23.45 4.64 -12.86
N TYR A 158 22.14 4.54 -13.07
CA TYR A 158 21.23 5.66 -12.95
C TYR A 158 20.18 5.41 -11.86
N PHE A 159 19.94 6.44 -11.08
CA PHE A 159 18.98 6.46 -9.99
C PHE A 159 18.15 7.74 -10.06
N LYS A 160 17.01 7.77 -9.39
CA LYS A 160 16.22 8.99 -9.20
C LYS A 160 15.60 9.06 -7.82
N ILE A 161 15.38 10.25 -7.31
CA ILE A 161 14.58 10.50 -6.11
C ILE A 161 13.58 11.61 -6.40
N ASP A 162 12.31 11.38 -6.08
CA ASP A 162 11.27 12.40 -6.18
C ASP A 162 11.30 13.26 -4.92
N VAL A 163 11.62 14.55 -5.09
CA VAL A 163 11.72 15.51 -4.00
C VAL A 163 10.43 16.33 -3.96
N PRO A 164 9.63 16.23 -2.88
CA PRO A 164 8.41 17.02 -2.77
C PRO A 164 8.69 18.53 -2.68
N ALA A 165 7.65 19.35 -2.87
CA ALA A 165 7.79 20.79 -2.62
C ALA A 165 8.04 21.08 -1.14
N GLY A 166 8.75 22.17 -0.87
CA GLY A 166 8.97 22.69 0.49
C GLY A 166 10.03 21.97 1.31
N GLN A 167 10.85 21.08 0.72
CA GLN A 167 12.02 20.55 1.43
C GLN A 167 13.05 21.67 1.68
N THR A 168 13.73 21.64 2.82
CA THR A 168 14.80 22.60 3.12
C THR A 168 16.19 22.06 2.77
N ASP A 169 16.33 20.75 2.59
CA ASP A 169 17.61 20.10 2.29
C ASP A 169 17.42 18.82 1.45
N LEU A 170 18.29 18.59 0.48
CA LEU A 170 18.48 17.32 -0.23
C LEU A 170 19.97 16.98 -0.20
N ASN A 171 20.32 15.85 0.40
CA ASN A 171 21.66 15.31 0.50
C ASN A 171 21.74 13.99 -0.28
N ILE A 172 22.68 13.90 -1.21
CA ILE A 172 22.93 12.71 -2.02
C ILE A 172 24.41 12.37 -1.87
N GLY A 173 24.72 11.17 -1.37
CA GLY A 173 26.10 10.76 -1.15
C GLY A 173 26.37 9.32 -1.53
N ILE A 174 27.58 9.07 -2.01
CA ILE A 174 28.17 7.74 -2.14
C ILE A 174 29.25 7.54 -1.09
N SER A 175 29.38 6.31 -0.58
CA SER A 175 30.38 5.97 0.43
C SER A 175 30.79 4.49 0.41
N GLY A 176 31.96 4.20 0.98
CA GLY A 176 32.46 2.83 1.20
C GLY A 176 33.03 2.17 -0.06
N GLY A 177 33.23 0.84 0.01
CA GLY A 177 33.75 0.05 -1.10
C GLY A 177 35.22 0.30 -1.47
N THR A 178 35.62 -0.18 -2.64
CA THR A 178 36.93 0.00 -3.28
C THR A 178 36.79 0.59 -4.69
N GLY A 179 37.88 1.12 -5.25
CA GLY A 179 37.87 1.74 -6.58
C GLY A 179 37.57 3.24 -6.56
N ASP A 180 37.06 3.75 -7.68
CA ASP A 180 36.81 5.18 -7.90
C ASP A 180 35.50 5.41 -8.69
N ALA A 181 34.42 5.72 -7.96
CA ALA A 181 33.10 6.03 -8.50
C ALA A 181 32.80 7.53 -8.35
N ASP A 182 32.37 8.16 -9.43
CA ASP A 182 32.01 9.57 -9.51
C ASP A 182 30.48 9.76 -9.46
N LEU A 183 30.03 10.78 -8.73
CA LEU A 183 28.64 11.19 -8.56
C LEU A 183 28.28 12.39 -9.46
N TYR A 184 27.17 12.25 -10.19
CA TYR A 184 26.57 13.33 -10.99
C TYR A 184 25.09 13.45 -10.64
N VAL A 185 24.59 14.66 -10.48
CA VAL A 185 23.18 14.91 -10.13
C VAL A 185 22.59 15.97 -11.06
N LYS A 186 21.34 15.78 -11.51
CA LYS A 186 20.60 16.72 -12.36
C LYS A 186 19.10 16.67 -12.09
N LYS A 187 18.41 17.80 -12.14
CA LYS A 187 16.96 17.91 -11.98
C LYS A 187 16.22 17.65 -13.31
N ASP A 188 15.08 16.96 -13.23
CA ASP A 188 14.10 16.68 -14.29
C ASP A 188 14.61 15.92 -15.53
N SER A 189 15.88 15.53 -15.56
CA SER A 189 16.50 14.75 -16.66
C SER A 189 17.74 13.99 -16.18
N ALA A 190 18.05 12.87 -16.84
CA ALA A 190 19.25 12.10 -16.53
C ALA A 190 20.53 12.91 -16.82
N PRO A 191 21.50 12.96 -15.90
CA PRO A 191 22.78 13.63 -16.14
C PRO A 191 23.62 12.88 -17.18
N THR A 192 24.46 13.60 -17.93
CA THR A 192 25.53 13.05 -18.77
C THR A 192 26.89 13.57 -18.30
N THR A 193 27.99 13.03 -18.83
CA THR A 193 29.34 13.55 -18.51
C THR A 193 29.57 15.00 -18.96
N GLY A 194 28.75 15.52 -19.88
CA GLY A 194 28.78 16.90 -20.36
C GLY A 194 27.62 17.79 -19.87
N SER A 195 26.60 17.23 -19.21
CA SER A 195 25.40 17.95 -18.75
C SER A 195 24.92 17.43 -17.40
N TYR A 196 25.16 18.20 -16.34
CA TYR A 196 24.78 17.91 -14.96
C TYR A 196 24.62 19.22 -14.19
N ASP A 197 23.93 19.18 -13.05
CA ASP A 197 23.77 20.35 -12.19
C ASP A 197 24.81 20.34 -11.05
N TYR A 198 25.14 19.15 -10.53
CA TYR A 198 26.13 18.98 -9.47
C TYR A 198 27.07 17.80 -9.76
N ARG A 199 28.36 18.00 -9.45
CA ARG A 199 29.41 16.99 -9.45
C ARG A 199 30.53 17.38 -8.46
N PRO A 200 30.91 16.53 -7.48
CA PRO A 200 31.88 16.90 -6.43
C PRO A 200 33.36 16.98 -6.84
N TYR A 201 33.76 16.29 -7.92
CA TYR A 201 35.16 16.22 -8.41
C TYR A 201 36.17 15.71 -7.37
N LEU A 202 35.80 14.69 -6.60
CA LEU A 202 36.69 14.08 -5.63
C LEU A 202 37.29 12.80 -6.23
N ALA A 203 38.31 12.26 -5.55
CA ALA A 203 38.88 10.97 -5.90
C ALA A 203 38.43 9.92 -4.89
N GLY A 204 38.05 8.74 -5.38
CA GLY A 204 37.52 7.64 -4.58
C GLY A 204 36.02 7.75 -4.32
N ASN A 205 35.47 6.76 -3.62
CA ASN A 205 34.02 6.55 -3.52
C ASN A 205 33.27 7.40 -2.48
N ASN A 206 33.93 8.37 -1.84
CA ASN A 206 33.31 9.20 -0.79
C ASN A 206 32.99 10.58 -1.36
N GLU A 207 31.85 10.69 -2.02
CA GLU A 207 31.39 11.92 -2.65
C GLU A 207 29.98 12.30 -2.17
N SER A 208 29.70 13.59 -2.07
CA SER A 208 28.36 14.07 -1.70
C SER A 208 27.97 15.38 -2.39
N VAL A 209 26.67 15.54 -2.60
CA VAL A 209 25.99 16.73 -3.11
C VAL A 209 24.94 17.13 -2.08
N THR A 210 24.94 18.40 -1.68
CA THR A 210 23.91 18.97 -0.82
C THR A 210 23.24 20.14 -1.54
N VAL A 211 21.91 20.09 -1.64
CA VAL A 211 21.07 21.12 -2.25
C VAL A 211 20.18 21.69 -1.16
N ASN A 212 20.43 22.94 -0.77
CA ASN A 212 19.56 23.66 0.18
C ASN A 212 18.31 24.16 -0.53
N ASN A 213 17.15 24.01 0.10
CA ASN A 213 15.83 24.36 -0.43
C ASN A 213 15.61 23.79 -1.86
N PRO A 214 15.74 22.48 -2.06
CA PRO A 214 15.66 21.88 -3.40
C PRO A 214 14.29 22.16 -4.02
N ALA A 215 14.31 22.52 -5.30
CA ALA A 215 13.07 22.65 -6.07
C ALA A 215 12.37 21.29 -6.19
N ALA A 216 11.04 21.31 -6.07
CA ALA A 216 10.21 20.12 -6.21
C ALA A 216 10.40 19.46 -7.59
N GLY A 217 10.34 18.14 -7.63
CA GLY A 217 10.43 17.35 -8.85
C GLY A 217 11.40 16.18 -8.74
N THR A 218 11.67 15.55 -9.86
CA THR A 218 12.53 14.36 -9.92
C THR A 218 13.99 14.78 -10.02
N TRP A 219 14.82 14.29 -9.11
CA TRP A 219 16.27 14.48 -9.13
C TRP A 219 16.94 13.19 -9.59
N HIS A 220 17.62 13.24 -10.72
CA HIS A 220 18.34 12.13 -11.31
C HIS A 220 19.79 12.11 -10.86
N ILE A 221 20.31 10.91 -10.65
CA ILE A 221 21.62 10.64 -10.08
C ILE A 221 22.31 9.61 -11.00
N MET A 222 23.54 9.89 -11.41
CA MET A 222 24.38 8.93 -12.11
C MET A 222 25.62 8.64 -11.27
N ILE A 223 25.91 7.36 -11.09
CA ILE A 223 27.18 6.87 -10.57
C ILE A 223 27.97 6.33 -11.75
N ARG A 224 29.17 6.88 -11.96
CA ARG A 224 30.04 6.50 -13.07
C ARG A 224 31.38 5.99 -12.56
N GLY A 225 31.83 4.83 -13.04
CA GLY A 225 33.16 4.32 -12.68
C GLY A 225 34.26 5.13 -13.37
N TYR A 226 34.93 6.03 -12.65
CA TYR A 226 36.18 6.63 -13.16
C TYR A 226 37.28 5.56 -13.25
N GLN A 227 37.31 4.67 -12.25
CA GLN A 227 37.91 3.35 -12.32
C GLN A 227 36.86 2.29 -11.97
N ALA A 228 37.19 1.01 -12.16
CA ALA A 228 36.33 -0.07 -11.66
C ALA A 228 36.15 0.05 -10.14
N TYR A 229 34.91 -0.06 -9.67
CA TYR A 229 34.55 0.08 -8.25
C TYR A 229 33.68 -1.08 -7.78
N SER A 230 33.68 -1.35 -6.46
CA SER A 230 32.86 -2.40 -5.87
C SER A 230 32.53 -2.13 -4.40
N GLY A 231 31.32 -2.51 -3.98
CA GLY A 231 30.85 -2.38 -2.61
C GLY A 231 30.46 -0.95 -2.21
N VAL A 232 30.18 -0.07 -3.16
CA VAL A 232 29.76 1.32 -2.90
C VAL A 232 28.32 1.35 -2.40
N THR A 233 28.03 2.28 -1.50
CA THR A 233 26.67 2.57 -1.00
C THR A 233 26.24 3.96 -1.47
N LEU A 234 25.08 4.05 -2.12
CA LEU A 234 24.40 5.31 -2.43
C LEU A 234 23.31 5.57 -1.39
N LEU A 235 23.25 6.79 -0.85
CA LEU A 235 22.18 7.25 0.02
C LEU A 235 21.71 8.63 -0.43
N ALA A 236 20.41 8.79 -0.63
CA ALA A 236 19.77 10.08 -0.84
C ALA A 236 18.78 10.35 0.29
N THR A 237 18.91 11.49 0.96
CA THR A 237 17.99 11.99 1.98
C THR A 237 17.52 13.39 1.62
N TYR A 238 16.24 13.68 1.78
CA TYR A 238 15.76 15.06 1.85
C TYR A 238 15.07 15.28 3.20
N THR A 239 15.19 16.51 3.71
CA THR A 239 14.62 16.91 5.00
C THR A 239 14.01 18.30 4.92
N GLY A 240 13.05 18.56 5.80
CA GLY A 240 12.51 19.89 6.04
C GLY A 240 11.29 20.32 5.21
N GLY A 241 10.62 19.43 4.50
CA GLY A 241 9.28 19.65 3.96
C GLY A 241 8.34 18.59 4.51
N GLY A 242 7.77 18.85 5.68
CA GLY A 242 6.69 18.03 6.20
C GLY A 242 5.45 18.19 5.35
N THR A 243 4.61 17.15 5.34
CA THR A 243 3.23 17.05 4.85
C THR A 243 2.27 18.07 5.50
N GLY A 244 2.71 19.29 5.77
CA GLY A 244 2.15 20.20 6.75
C GLY A 244 2.43 19.77 8.20
N THR A 245 2.29 20.70 9.15
CA THR A 245 2.26 20.38 10.58
C THR A 245 0.86 19.91 10.98
N GLU A 246 0.75 18.79 11.71
CA GLU A 246 -0.56 18.30 12.17
C GLU A 246 -1.17 19.23 13.21
N LEU A 247 -2.42 19.61 12.99
CA LEU A 247 -3.26 20.34 13.93
C LEU A 247 -4.07 19.35 14.76
N GLN A 248 -4.20 19.62 16.05
CA GLN A 248 -5.13 18.92 16.92
C GLN A 248 -6.48 19.64 16.92
N ASN A 249 -7.57 18.87 16.96
CA ASN A 249 -8.93 19.41 16.96
C ASN A 249 -9.13 20.44 18.09
N GLY A 250 -9.40 21.69 17.73
CA GLY A 250 -9.68 22.78 18.66
C GLY A 250 -8.47 23.40 19.35
N VAL A 251 -7.26 22.91 19.09
CA VAL A 251 -6.03 23.44 19.71
C VAL A 251 -5.43 24.53 18.83
N PRO A 252 -5.26 25.76 19.33
CA PRO A 252 -4.62 26.84 18.58
C PRO A 252 -3.11 26.64 18.47
N VAL A 253 -2.55 26.97 17.30
CA VAL A 253 -1.11 27.04 17.03
C VAL A 253 -0.70 28.51 16.96
N THR A 254 0.21 28.91 17.85
CA THR A 254 0.68 30.29 18.01
C THR A 254 2.03 30.30 18.74
N PRO A 255 2.91 31.29 18.51
CA PRO A 255 2.85 32.32 17.48
C PRO A 255 3.28 31.81 16.09
N ILE A 256 2.60 32.27 15.04
CA ILE A 256 2.97 32.01 13.65
C ILE A 256 3.36 33.33 12.98
N SER A 257 4.53 33.33 12.33
CA SER A 257 5.07 34.47 11.61
C SER A 257 5.62 34.03 10.24
N GLY A 258 5.71 34.94 9.29
CA GLY A 258 6.26 34.67 7.96
C GLY A 258 6.51 35.97 7.18
N THR A 259 7.23 35.84 6.08
CA THR A 259 7.48 36.96 5.16
C THR A 259 6.47 36.97 4.03
N VAL A 260 6.44 38.04 3.24
CA VAL A 260 5.71 38.09 1.98
C VAL A 260 6.06 36.87 1.11
N PHE A 261 5.02 36.27 0.52
CA PHE A 261 5.03 35.05 -0.28
C PHE A 261 5.50 33.78 0.44
N SER A 262 5.70 33.82 1.76
CA SER A 262 5.96 32.60 2.51
C SER A 262 4.72 31.72 2.59
N GLU A 263 4.92 30.42 2.46
CA GLU A 263 3.89 29.40 2.54
C GLU A 263 4.15 28.53 3.77
N ARG A 264 3.13 28.35 4.63
CA ARG A 264 3.18 27.39 5.75
C ARG A 264 1.98 26.47 5.67
N ILE A 265 2.23 25.17 5.55
CA ILE A 265 1.19 24.17 5.41
C ILE A 265 0.95 23.46 6.74
N TYR A 266 -0.31 23.21 7.05
CA TYR A 266 -0.79 22.42 8.18
C TYR A 266 -1.84 21.43 7.68
N TYR A 267 -2.11 20.38 8.46
CA TYR A 267 -3.17 19.43 8.15
C TYR A 267 -3.91 18.97 9.40
N ILE A 268 -5.12 18.44 9.23
CA ILE A 268 -5.90 17.83 10.31
C ILE A 268 -6.63 16.59 9.80
N GLN A 269 -6.67 15.54 10.61
CA GLN A 269 -7.41 14.32 10.31
C GLN A 269 -8.87 14.47 10.73
N VAL A 270 -9.79 14.40 9.78
CA VAL A 270 -11.23 14.54 10.03
C VAL A 270 -11.89 13.16 10.01
N PRO A 271 -12.43 12.66 11.14
CA PRO A 271 -13.12 11.37 11.18
C PRO A 271 -14.44 11.41 10.39
N ALA A 272 -14.94 10.26 9.94
CA ALA A 272 -16.23 10.20 9.25
C ALA A 272 -17.39 10.71 10.12
N GLY A 273 -18.40 11.31 9.49
CA GLY A 273 -19.64 11.74 10.14
C GLY A 273 -19.59 13.10 10.84
N GLN A 274 -18.55 13.92 10.63
CA GLN A 274 -18.55 15.28 11.16
C GLN A 274 -19.59 16.15 10.45
N THR A 275 -20.22 17.05 11.20
CA THR A 275 -21.23 17.97 10.69
C THR A 275 -20.65 19.32 10.26
N ILE A 276 -19.43 19.64 10.71
CA ILE A 276 -18.71 20.88 10.38
C ILE A 276 -17.20 20.69 10.55
N ILE A 277 -16.42 21.40 9.76
CA ILE A 277 -15.01 21.75 10.02
C ILE A 277 -14.83 23.25 9.83
N GLU A 278 -14.03 23.89 10.68
CA GLU A 278 -13.72 25.31 10.63
C GLU A 278 -12.21 25.53 10.82
N PHE A 279 -11.60 26.34 9.95
CA PHE A 279 -10.23 26.84 10.05
C PHE A 279 -10.28 28.34 10.30
N THR A 280 -9.53 28.82 11.28
CA THR A 280 -9.50 30.24 11.67
C THR A 280 -8.07 30.73 11.86
N THR A 281 -7.76 31.90 11.34
CA THR A 281 -6.60 32.71 11.72
C THR A 281 -7.06 33.90 12.53
N SER A 282 -6.28 34.27 13.54
CA SER A 282 -6.58 35.44 14.37
C SER A 282 -5.34 36.08 14.98
N GLY A 283 -5.46 37.36 15.32
CA GLY A 283 -4.43 38.13 16.02
C GLY A 283 -3.24 38.52 15.14
N GLY A 284 -2.15 38.95 15.77
CA GLY A 284 -0.93 39.35 15.08
C GLY A 284 -0.99 40.69 14.32
N ILE A 285 0.06 40.95 13.55
CA ILE A 285 0.17 42.08 12.60
C ILE A 285 0.55 41.54 11.20
N GLY A 286 0.27 42.30 10.14
CA GLY A 286 0.53 41.89 8.76
C GLY A 286 -0.71 41.40 8.02
N ASP A 287 -0.49 40.63 6.95
CA ASP A 287 -1.55 40.06 6.10
C ASP A 287 -1.21 38.63 5.67
N VAL A 288 -1.99 37.67 6.15
CA VAL A 288 -1.85 36.24 5.84
C VAL A 288 -3.18 35.69 5.34
N ASP A 289 -3.13 35.06 4.17
CA ASP A 289 -4.26 34.41 3.49
C ASP A 289 -4.31 32.90 3.81
N LEU A 290 -5.53 32.35 3.88
CA LEU A 290 -5.86 30.95 4.11
C LEU A 290 -6.30 30.27 2.82
N TYR A 291 -5.68 29.15 2.52
CA TYR A 291 -6.11 28.24 1.46
C TYR A 291 -6.37 26.89 2.08
N VAL A 292 -7.55 26.30 1.86
CA VAL A 292 -7.96 25.03 2.43
C VAL A 292 -8.34 24.06 1.32
N ARG A 293 -7.93 22.79 1.46
CA ARG A 293 -8.20 21.75 0.48
C ARG A 293 -8.30 20.36 1.15
N GLN A 294 -9.23 19.54 0.69
CA GLN A 294 -9.39 18.15 1.17
C GLN A 294 -8.52 17.19 0.34
N GLY A 295 -7.89 16.23 1.01
CA GLY A 295 -7.12 15.13 0.40
C GLY A 295 -5.71 15.49 -0.10
N ALA A 296 -5.42 16.76 -0.39
CA ALA A 296 -4.11 17.22 -0.85
C ALA A 296 -3.79 18.64 -0.36
N ALA A 297 -2.50 18.99 -0.30
CA ALA A 297 -2.07 20.34 0.03
C ALA A 297 -2.60 21.38 -1.00
N PRO A 298 -3.08 22.55 -0.55
CA PRO A 298 -3.44 23.65 -1.44
C PRO A 298 -2.19 24.29 -2.03
N THR A 299 -2.36 24.95 -3.19
CA THR A 299 -1.40 25.90 -3.75
C THR A 299 -2.10 27.23 -4.02
N THR A 300 -1.34 28.28 -4.35
CA THR A 300 -1.89 29.56 -4.83
C THR A 300 -2.61 29.48 -6.18
N ALA A 301 -2.59 28.31 -6.85
CA ALA A 301 -3.31 28.01 -8.10
C ALA A 301 -4.44 26.98 -7.93
N VAL A 302 -4.40 26.13 -6.89
CA VAL A 302 -5.35 25.03 -6.68
C VAL A 302 -5.74 24.93 -5.20
N TRP A 303 -7.00 25.24 -4.89
CA TRP A 303 -7.58 25.20 -3.54
C TRP A 303 -9.08 24.88 -3.62
N ASP A 304 -9.67 24.38 -2.54
CA ASP A 304 -11.13 24.15 -2.48
C ASP A 304 -11.84 25.35 -1.86
N TYR A 305 -11.26 25.92 -0.80
CA TYR A 305 -11.84 27.03 -0.05
C TYR A 305 -10.77 28.08 0.28
N ARG A 306 -11.14 29.35 0.14
CA ARG A 306 -10.35 30.47 0.67
C ARG A 306 -11.27 31.66 1.00
N PRO A 307 -10.98 32.42 2.06
CA PRO A 307 -11.59 33.72 2.28
C PRO A 307 -10.93 34.78 1.36
N TYR A 308 -11.67 35.84 1.04
CA TYR A 308 -11.17 36.99 0.29
C TYR A 308 -11.20 38.22 1.21
N LEU A 309 -10.49 38.12 2.33
CA LEU A 309 -10.44 39.16 3.36
C LEU A 309 -9.05 39.78 3.37
N ALA A 310 -8.95 41.01 3.89
CA ALA A 310 -7.67 41.68 4.09
C ALA A 310 -7.26 41.58 5.56
N GLY A 311 -5.98 41.29 5.82
CA GLY A 311 -5.41 41.14 7.15
C GLY A 311 -5.55 39.74 7.74
N ASN A 312 -4.95 39.52 8.91
CA ASN A 312 -4.75 38.18 9.48
C ASN A 312 -5.99 37.44 10.04
N ASN A 313 -7.18 38.06 10.04
CA ASN A 313 -8.36 37.46 10.65
C ASN A 313 -9.23 36.81 9.59
N GLU A 314 -9.05 35.52 9.39
CA GLU A 314 -9.71 34.79 8.32
C GLU A 314 -10.37 33.51 8.81
N THR A 315 -11.45 33.11 8.13
CA THR A 315 -12.24 31.93 8.50
C THR A 315 -12.67 31.17 7.25
N VAL A 316 -12.47 29.84 7.27
CA VAL A 316 -13.07 28.89 6.34
C VAL A 316 -13.93 27.92 7.13
N THR A 317 -15.20 27.78 6.76
CA THR A 317 -16.12 26.83 7.39
C THR A 317 -16.72 25.92 6.31
N VAL A 318 -16.65 24.62 6.53
CA VAL A 318 -17.23 23.61 5.63
C VAL A 318 -18.25 22.78 6.41
N SER A 319 -19.50 22.80 5.96
CA SER A 319 -20.56 21.93 6.49
C SER A 319 -20.44 20.53 5.90
N THR A 320 -20.72 19.50 6.71
CA THR A 320 -20.64 18.07 6.31
C THR A 320 -19.33 17.71 5.60
N PRO A 321 -18.15 17.95 6.22
CA PRO A 321 -16.88 17.67 5.56
C PRO A 321 -16.71 16.17 5.27
N ALA A 322 -16.11 15.88 4.12
CA ALA A 322 -15.65 14.53 3.81
C ALA A 322 -14.63 14.05 4.86
N ALA A 323 -14.71 12.78 5.22
CA ALA A 323 -13.71 12.14 6.08
C ALA A 323 -12.33 12.18 5.40
N GLY A 324 -11.27 12.12 6.21
CA GLY A 324 -9.89 12.08 5.74
C GLY A 324 -9.12 13.37 6.02
N VAL A 325 -8.00 13.53 5.32
CA VAL A 325 -7.05 14.62 5.58
C VAL A 325 -7.56 15.93 4.99
N TRP A 326 -7.57 16.99 5.80
CA TRP A 326 -7.80 18.35 5.35
C TRP A 326 -6.54 19.17 5.54
N TYR A 327 -6.11 19.84 4.49
CA TYR A 327 -4.92 20.69 4.49
C TYR A 327 -5.31 22.16 4.53
N VAL A 328 -4.50 22.96 5.23
CA VAL A 328 -4.60 24.41 5.27
C VAL A 328 -3.23 25.03 5.04
N MET A 329 -3.14 25.99 4.13
CA MET A 329 -1.94 26.75 3.83
C MET A 329 -2.15 28.21 4.25
N LEU A 330 -1.20 28.73 5.02
CA LEU A 330 -1.03 30.15 5.29
C LEU A 330 -0.09 30.73 4.24
N TYR A 331 -0.54 31.76 3.53
CA TYR A 331 0.22 32.47 2.50
C TYR A 331 0.40 33.93 2.91
N GLY A 332 1.65 34.39 3.07
CA GLY A 332 1.92 35.77 3.43
C GLY A 332 1.66 36.73 2.26
N PHE A 333 0.52 37.42 2.22
CA PHE A 333 0.30 38.51 1.25
C PHE A 333 1.19 39.72 1.58
N SER A 334 1.53 39.89 2.86
CA SER A 334 2.61 40.74 3.35
C SER A 334 3.36 40.03 4.48
N ASP A 335 4.44 40.63 4.99
CA ASP A 335 5.09 40.12 6.20
C ASP A 335 4.08 40.07 7.36
N TYR A 336 3.98 38.93 8.04
CA TYR A 336 3.05 38.71 9.14
C TYR A 336 3.73 38.15 10.38
N SER A 337 3.23 38.49 11.56
CA SER A 337 3.78 37.96 12.82
C SER A 337 2.74 37.83 13.94
N ASN A 338 2.99 36.87 14.84
CA ASN A 338 2.15 36.56 16.00
C ASN A 338 0.71 36.17 15.66
N VAL A 339 0.49 35.56 14.50
CA VAL A 339 -0.81 35.00 14.08
C VAL A 339 -1.07 33.68 14.81
N THR A 340 -2.33 33.42 15.13
CA THR A 340 -2.81 32.16 15.70
C THR A 340 -3.66 31.42 14.66
N LEU A 341 -3.35 30.15 14.36
CA LEU A 341 -4.17 29.26 13.52
C LEU A 341 -4.90 28.24 14.38
N ARG A 342 -6.19 27.99 14.13
CA ARG A 342 -6.97 26.96 14.82
C ARG A 342 -7.89 26.23 13.85
N ALA A 343 -7.91 24.90 13.91
CA ALA A 343 -8.84 24.05 13.18
C ALA A 343 -9.76 23.28 14.16
N THR A 344 -11.05 23.23 13.88
CA THR A 344 -12.04 22.48 14.67
C THR A 344 -12.96 21.66 13.78
N TYR A 345 -13.19 20.38 14.11
CA TYR A 345 -14.18 19.53 13.47
C TYR A 345 -15.08 18.84 14.50
N GLY A 346 -16.30 18.52 14.05
CA GLY A 346 -17.23 17.68 14.80
C GLY A 346 -18.15 18.42 15.75
N GLY A 347 -19.36 18.72 15.26
CA GLY A 347 -20.48 19.17 16.07
C GLY A 347 -20.18 20.28 17.07
N VAL A 348 -21.09 20.40 18.04
CA VAL A 348 -21.13 21.45 19.05
C VAL A 348 -19.91 21.37 19.99
N LEU A 349 -19.08 22.42 20.03
CA LEU A 349 -17.91 22.49 20.92
C LEU A 349 -18.33 22.40 22.40
N THR A 350 -17.75 21.47 23.16
CA THR A 350 -17.96 21.38 24.60
C THR A 350 -17.15 22.43 25.35
N LEU A 351 -17.83 23.32 26.07
CA LEU A 351 -17.25 24.32 26.95
C LEU A 351 -16.77 23.66 28.25
N GLN A 352 -15.67 24.18 28.77
CA GLN A 352 -15.21 23.85 30.11
C GLN A 352 -15.81 24.84 31.11
N ASP A 353 -16.19 24.34 32.27
CA ASP A 353 -16.73 25.15 33.38
C ASP A 353 -15.74 26.24 33.80
N GLY A 354 -16.21 27.49 33.88
CA GLY A 354 -15.41 28.66 34.28
C GLY A 354 -14.36 29.11 33.27
N VAL A 355 -14.25 28.48 32.08
CA VAL A 355 -13.22 28.79 31.08
C VAL A 355 -13.84 29.46 29.85
N ALA A 356 -13.43 30.71 29.57
CA ALA A 356 -13.90 31.45 28.41
C ALA A 356 -13.24 30.99 27.10
N VAL A 357 -14.05 30.79 26.06
CA VAL A 357 -13.60 30.62 24.67
C VAL A 357 -13.50 32.00 24.03
N ASN A 358 -12.30 32.41 23.66
CA ASN A 358 -12.01 33.76 23.15
C ASN A 358 -11.88 33.78 21.62
N GLY A 359 -11.95 34.99 21.04
CA GLY A 359 -11.63 35.23 19.63
C GLY A 359 -12.71 34.76 18.65
N LEU A 360 -13.96 34.63 19.10
CA LEU A 360 -15.07 34.17 18.28
C LEU A 360 -15.48 35.21 17.25
N SER A 361 -15.79 34.73 16.05
CA SER A 361 -16.27 35.54 14.93
C SER A 361 -17.39 34.82 14.17
N GLY A 362 -18.24 35.60 13.49
CA GLY A 362 -19.34 35.09 12.66
C GLY A 362 -19.91 36.15 11.73
N SER A 363 -20.28 35.73 10.51
CA SER A 363 -20.93 36.57 9.49
C SER A 363 -22.38 36.91 9.88
N LEU A 364 -22.95 37.96 9.28
CA LEU A 364 -24.37 38.31 9.46
C LEU A 364 -25.27 37.09 9.22
N GLY A 365 -26.16 36.80 10.18
CA GLY A 365 -27.07 35.67 10.12
C GLY A 365 -26.48 34.32 10.50
N SER A 366 -25.19 34.22 10.84
CA SER A 366 -24.57 32.97 11.28
C SER A 366 -25.12 32.48 12.62
N GLU A 367 -25.16 31.15 12.78
CA GLU A 367 -25.54 30.44 14.00
C GLU A 367 -24.39 29.51 14.40
N LYS A 368 -23.79 29.72 15.57
CA LYS A 368 -22.73 28.86 16.13
C LYS A 368 -23.21 28.21 17.42
N PHE A 369 -22.95 26.93 17.60
CA PHE A 369 -23.43 26.16 18.75
C PHE A 369 -22.29 25.69 19.65
N TYR A 370 -22.50 25.76 20.96
CA TYR A 370 -21.64 25.23 22.01
C TYR A 370 -22.47 24.43 23.02
N LYS A 371 -21.84 23.57 23.82
CA LYS A 371 -22.53 22.80 24.87
C LYS A 371 -21.70 22.72 26.15
N ILE A 372 -22.35 22.50 27.28
CA ILE A 372 -21.71 22.19 28.56
C ILE A 372 -22.50 21.09 29.27
N ASP A 373 -21.82 20.15 29.90
CA ASP A 373 -22.46 19.13 30.73
C ASP A 373 -22.52 19.62 32.17
N VAL A 374 -23.75 19.81 32.67
CA VAL A 374 -23.99 20.35 34.02
C VAL A 374 -24.22 19.19 34.99
N PRO A 375 -23.40 19.04 36.05
CA PRO A 375 -23.58 18.01 37.05
C PRO A 375 -24.89 18.19 37.85
N THR A 376 -25.30 17.17 38.61
CA THR A 376 -26.45 17.29 39.53
C THR A 376 -26.17 18.27 40.66
N GLY A 377 -27.22 18.99 41.07
CA GLY A 377 -27.22 19.80 42.29
C GLY A 377 -26.63 21.20 42.18
N GLN A 378 -26.29 21.71 40.99
CA GLN A 378 -25.81 23.08 40.85
C GLN A 378 -26.90 24.10 41.19
N SER A 379 -26.50 25.25 41.74
CA SER A 379 -27.36 26.36 42.13
C SER A 379 -27.46 27.46 41.06
N THR A 380 -26.43 27.64 40.22
CA THR A 380 -26.54 28.48 39.03
C THR A 380 -25.79 27.90 37.83
N LEU A 381 -26.21 28.27 36.62
CA LEU A 381 -25.49 28.10 35.35
C LEU A 381 -25.51 29.43 34.59
N LEU A 382 -24.35 30.04 34.43
CA LEU A 382 -24.10 31.26 33.69
C LEU A 382 -23.67 30.93 32.26
N PHE A 383 -24.25 31.64 31.29
CA PHE A 383 -23.67 31.84 29.96
C PHE A 383 -23.46 33.33 29.73
N GLN A 384 -22.24 33.72 29.36
CA GLN A 384 -21.88 35.12 29.16
C GLN A 384 -21.06 35.30 27.89
N THR A 385 -21.48 36.24 27.04
CA THR A 385 -20.64 36.79 25.98
C THR A 385 -20.05 38.13 26.39
N SER A 386 -18.82 38.40 25.94
CA SER A 386 -18.14 39.67 26.22
C SER A 386 -17.16 40.04 25.12
N SER A 387 -16.68 41.29 25.14
CA SER A 387 -15.64 41.81 24.22
C SER A 387 -16.05 41.86 22.73
N GLY A 388 -15.11 42.21 21.86
CA GLY A 388 -15.29 42.22 20.40
C GLY A 388 -16.15 43.36 19.84
N SER A 389 -16.36 43.35 18.51
CA SER A 389 -17.28 44.24 17.78
C SER A 389 -18.41 43.45 17.12
N GLY A 390 -19.54 44.07 16.79
CA GLY A 390 -20.70 43.42 16.16
C GLY A 390 -21.91 43.30 17.08
N ASN A 391 -22.82 42.38 16.76
CA ASN A 391 -24.01 42.08 17.56
C ASN A 391 -24.33 40.58 17.52
N VAL A 392 -24.31 39.92 18.67
CA VAL A 392 -24.55 38.48 18.81
C VAL A 392 -25.54 38.18 19.94
N ASP A 393 -26.57 37.40 19.60
CA ASP A 393 -27.67 37.04 20.49
C ASP A 393 -27.49 35.59 21.01
N LEU A 394 -27.83 35.33 22.27
CA LEU A 394 -27.77 34.03 22.94
C LEU A 394 -29.12 33.31 22.91
N TYR A 395 -29.10 32.03 22.53
CA TYR A 395 -30.22 31.10 22.70
C TYR A 395 -29.72 29.84 23.42
N ILE A 396 -30.40 29.39 24.46
CA ILE A 396 -29.95 28.27 25.31
C ILE A 396 -31.07 27.24 25.41
N ARG A 397 -30.72 25.95 25.37
CA ARG A 397 -31.67 24.84 25.54
C ARG A 397 -31.02 23.61 26.15
N ARG A 398 -31.71 22.92 27.05
CA ARG A 398 -31.25 21.67 27.66
C ARG A 398 -31.59 20.48 26.77
N GLY A 399 -30.63 19.56 26.62
CA GLY A 399 -30.78 18.26 25.95
C GLY A 399 -30.86 18.31 24.42
N ALA A 400 -31.01 19.48 23.81
CA ALA A 400 -31.03 19.66 22.35
C ALA A 400 -30.53 21.05 21.95
N GLN A 401 -30.06 21.19 20.71
CA GLN A 401 -29.69 22.49 20.14
C GLN A 401 -30.92 23.42 20.09
N PRO A 402 -30.79 24.68 20.52
CA PRO A 402 -31.85 25.68 20.37
C PRO A 402 -32.01 26.11 18.90
N THR A 403 -33.16 26.65 18.55
CA THR A 403 -33.42 27.34 17.28
C THR A 403 -33.96 28.75 17.56
N THR A 404 -34.06 29.61 16.55
CA THR A 404 -34.69 30.94 16.72
C THR A 404 -36.17 30.87 17.13
N THR A 405 -36.81 29.70 16.98
CA THR A 405 -38.22 29.45 17.34
C THR A 405 -38.40 28.47 18.51
N THR A 406 -37.35 27.79 18.97
CA THR A 406 -37.41 26.77 20.04
C THR A 406 -36.19 26.88 20.94
N TRP A 407 -36.36 27.44 22.14
CA TRP A 407 -35.30 27.72 23.11
C TRP A 407 -35.88 27.66 24.53
N ASP A 408 -35.03 27.46 25.53
CA ASP A 408 -35.41 27.49 26.95
C ASP A 408 -35.11 28.86 27.56
N TYR A 409 -33.95 29.44 27.23
CA TYR A 409 -33.58 30.82 27.58
C TYR A 409 -33.06 31.55 26.35
N ARG A 410 -33.25 32.88 26.31
CA ARG A 410 -32.66 33.74 25.28
C ARG A 410 -32.35 35.13 25.81
N LEU A 411 -31.38 35.78 25.19
CA LEU A 411 -31.09 37.19 25.34
C LEU A 411 -30.72 37.75 23.97
N ASN A 412 -31.19 38.96 23.66
CA ASN A 412 -31.07 39.57 22.34
C ASN A 412 -30.92 41.09 22.44
N GLN A 413 -29.95 41.51 23.25
CA GLN A 413 -29.63 42.92 23.47
C GLN A 413 -28.70 43.43 22.37
N ALA A 414 -28.70 44.74 22.12
CA ALA A 414 -27.79 45.31 21.14
C ALA A 414 -26.33 45.22 21.63
N GLY A 415 -25.47 44.53 20.88
CA GLY A 415 -24.02 44.43 21.11
C GLY A 415 -23.58 42.99 21.37
N ASN A 416 -22.40 42.81 21.96
CA ASN A 416 -21.84 41.48 22.22
C ASN A 416 -21.80 41.11 23.72
N ALA A 417 -22.26 42.00 24.60
CA ALA A 417 -22.21 41.80 26.04
C ALA A 417 -23.55 41.25 26.54
N GLU A 418 -23.74 39.94 26.38
CA GLU A 418 -24.94 39.26 26.85
C GLU A 418 -24.63 38.34 28.02
N SER A 419 -25.55 38.24 28.98
CA SER A 419 -25.36 37.42 30.18
C SER A 419 -26.68 36.83 30.64
N ILE A 420 -26.76 35.50 30.69
CA ILE A 420 -27.91 34.74 31.20
C ILE A 420 -27.45 33.85 32.34
N THR A 421 -28.05 34.02 33.52
CA THR A 421 -27.89 33.11 34.66
C THR A 421 -29.17 32.29 34.81
N ILE A 422 -29.01 30.97 34.91
CA ILE A 422 -30.07 30.01 35.14
C ILE A 422 -29.92 29.49 36.57
N ASP A 423 -30.89 29.78 37.43
CA ASP A 423 -30.90 29.30 38.81
C ASP A 423 -31.39 27.84 38.87
N ASP A 424 -30.83 27.06 39.80
CA ASP A 424 -31.10 25.64 40.03
C ASP A 424 -31.13 24.80 38.73
N PRO A 425 -30.09 24.85 37.88
CA PRO A 425 -30.11 24.19 36.58
C PRO A 425 -30.23 22.67 36.73
N MET A 426 -31.18 22.08 36.00
CA MET A 426 -31.27 20.62 35.89
C MET A 426 -29.98 20.06 35.31
N SER A 427 -29.52 18.92 35.85
CA SER A 427 -28.35 18.22 35.32
C SER A 427 -28.54 17.75 33.88
N GLY A 428 -27.41 17.52 33.21
CA GLY A 428 -27.33 17.04 31.83
C GLY A 428 -26.75 18.09 30.89
N THR A 429 -26.77 17.79 29.60
CA THR A 429 -26.17 18.64 28.57
C THR A 429 -27.03 19.87 28.29
N TRP A 430 -26.42 21.05 28.36
CA TRP A 430 -27.00 22.33 27.95
C TRP A 430 -26.32 22.82 26.68
N TYR A 431 -27.10 23.30 25.71
CA TYR A 431 -26.62 23.86 24.46
C TYR A 431 -26.83 25.38 24.47
N VAL A 432 -25.87 26.12 23.92
CA VAL A 432 -25.97 27.56 23.67
C VAL A 432 -25.66 27.85 22.20
N MET A 433 -26.48 28.68 21.56
CA MET A 433 -26.32 29.18 20.21
C MET A 433 -26.02 30.68 20.23
N LEU A 434 -24.96 31.06 19.52
CA LEU A 434 -24.63 32.44 19.17
C LEU A 434 -25.23 32.76 17.80
N LYS A 435 -26.20 33.68 17.76
CA LYS A 435 -26.85 34.16 16.53
C LYS A 435 -26.35 35.55 16.17
N ALA A 436 -25.66 35.68 15.04
CA ALA A 436 -25.20 36.97 14.55
C ALA A 436 -26.35 37.80 13.96
N THR A 437 -26.72 38.90 14.62
CA THR A 437 -27.63 39.93 14.08
C THR A 437 -26.86 41.07 13.38
N GLN A 438 -25.56 41.16 13.64
CA GLN A 438 -24.54 41.81 12.80
C GLN A 438 -23.30 40.91 12.74
N ALA A 439 -22.45 41.08 11.72
CA ALA A 439 -21.18 40.36 11.70
C ALA A 439 -20.35 40.72 12.95
N TYR A 440 -19.80 39.73 13.64
CA TYR A 440 -19.04 39.92 14.88
C TYR A 440 -17.63 39.33 14.79
N THR A 441 -16.70 39.92 15.54
CA THR A 441 -15.32 39.43 15.67
C THR A 441 -14.75 39.74 17.05
N GLY A 442 -13.86 38.87 17.55
CA GLY A 442 -13.18 39.02 18.83
C GLY A 442 -14.08 38.82 20.07
N VAL A 443 -15.23 38.16 19.93
CA VAL A 443 -16.16 37.88 21.03
C VAL A 443 -15.62 36.73 21.90
N SER A 444 -15.85 36.80 23.20
CA SER A 444 -15.58 35.71 24.14
C SER A 444 -16.89 35.10 24.65
N LEU A 445 -16.95 33.79 24.81
CA LEU A 445 -18.07 33.06 25.41
C LEU A 445 -17.61 32.29 26.65
N LEU A 446 -18.23 32.53 27.79
CA LEU A 446 -18.02 31.83 29.06
C LEU A 446 -19.27 31.03 29.43
N ALA A 447 -19.09 29.80 29.90
CA ALA A 447 -20.11 29.06 30.63
C ALA A 447 -19.54 28.66 32.01
N ASP A 448 -20.30 28.86 33.07
CA ASP A 448 -19.85 28.68 34.46
C ASP A 448 -21.02 28.26 35.33
N TYR A 449 -20.95 27.13 36.03
CA TYR A 449 -21.96 26.70 36.99
C TYR A 449 -21.44 26.74 38.41
N THR A 450 -22.30 27.10 39.36
CA THR A 450 -21.94 27.25 40.76
C THR A 450 -22.86 26.45 41.67
N PHE A 451 -22.38 26.09 42.85
CA PHE A 451 -23.14 25.45 43.92
C PHE A 451 -23.20 26.40 45.12
N GLU A 452 -24.38 26.63 45.69
CA GLU A 452 -24.54 27.44 46.90
C GLU A 452 -24.48 26.53 48.14
N GLY A 453 -23.29 26.49 48.76
CA GLY A 453 -22.98 25.74 49.98
C GLY A 453 -21.52 25.25 49.98
N THR A 454 -20.80 25.44 51.08
CA THR A 454 -19.37 25.09 51.13
C THR A 454 -19.18 23.58 51.29
N VAL A 455 -19.17 22.85 50.17
CA VAL A 455 -18.75 21.45 50.13
C VAL A 455 -17.24 21.40 49.95
N VAL A 456 -16.54 20.75 50.88
CA VAL A 456 -15.08 20.57 50.78
C VAL A 456 -14.79 19.25 50.09
N LEU A 457 -14.08 19.29 48.96
CA LEU A 457 -13.69 18.09 48.23
C LEU A 457 -12.61 17.32 49.01
N LEU A 458 -12.84 16.03 49.17
CA LEU A 458 -11.86 15.08 49.69
C LEU A 458 -11.15 14.40 48.53
N SER A 459 -9.85 14.18 48.70
CA SER A 459 -9.09 13.25 47.88
C SER A 459 -8.97 11.92 48.62
N ASN A 460 -8.94 10.82 47.87
CA ASN A 460 -8.85 9.48 48.44
C ASN A 460 -7.63 9.35 49.36
N GLY A 461 -7.84 9.05 50.64
CA GLY A 461 -6.78 8.86 51.64
C GLY A 461 -6.16 10.15 52.19
N VAL A 462 -6.58 11.33 51.75
CA VAL A 462 -5.98 12.61 52.18
C VAL A 462 -6.73 13.17 53.40
N PRO A 463 -6.05 13.38 54.55
CA PRO A 463 -6.67 13.99 55.73
C PRO A 463 -6.96 15.47 55.55
N VAL A 464 -8.17 15.89 55.90
CA VAL A 464 -8.51 17.29 56.18
C VAL A 464 -8.42 17.52 57.67
N THR A 465 -7.48 18.36 58.10
CA THR A 465 -7.16 18.60 59.51
C THR A 465 -7.69 19.96 59.99
N ASN A 466 -7.58 20.22 61.29
CA ASN A 466 -7.97 21.49 61.94
C ASN A 466 -9.45 21.86 61.78
N ILE A 467 -10.32 20.88 61.54
CA ILE A 467 -11.75 21.10 61.38
C ILE A 467 -12.33 21.47 62.75
N SER A 468 -13.09 22.56 62.79
CA SER A 468 -13.67 23.12 64.02
C SER A 468 -15.05 23.71 63.76
N GLY A 469 -15.94 23.67 64.74
CA GLY A 469 -17.31 24.15 64.60
C GLY A 469 -18.03 24.37 65.92
N ALA A 470 -19.04 25.24 65.90
CA ALA A 470 -19.92 25.47 67.04
C ALA A 470 -20.95 24.35 67.20
N GLN A 471 -21.62 24.29 68.35
CA GLN A 471 -22.76 23.39 68.55
C GLN A 471 -23.83 23.65 67.49
N GLY A 472 -24.33 22.58 66.86
CA GLY A 472 -25.31 22.62 65.78
C GLY A 472 -24.74 22.97 64.40
N SER A 473 -23.43 23.24 64.28
CA SER A 473 -22.81 23.49 62.97
C SER A 473 -22.69 22.22 62.14
N GLU A 474 -22.92 22.34 60.83
CA GLU A 474 -22.84 21.26 59.86
C GLU A 474 -21.82 21.64 58.78
N ARG A 475 -20.89 20.73 58.48
CA ARG A 475 -19.92 20.87 57.39
C ARG A 475 -20.00 19.65 56.49
N ILE A 476 -20.08 19.85 55.18
CA ILE A 476 -20.26 18.79 54.21
C ILE A 476 -18.98 18.60 53.40
N TYR A 477 -18.60 17.35 53.19
CA TYR A 477 -17.45 16.91 52.42
C TYR A 477 -17.91 15.93 51.33
N ARG A 478 -17.21 15.90 50.20
CA ARG A 478 -17.53 15.03 49.06
C ARG A 478 -16.30 14.27 48.59
N LEU A 479 -16.45 12.97 48.38
CA LEU A 479 -15.44 12.09 47.79
C LEU A 479 -16.07 11.36 46.60
N LEU A 480 -15.47 11.49 45.41
CA LEU A 480 -15.83 10.67 44.26
C LEU A 480 -15.19 9.28 44.40
N VAL A 481 -16.01 8.23 44.45
CA VAL A 481 -15.55 6.83 44.52
C VAL A 481 -15.64 6.20 43.14
N TRP A 482 -14.54 5.59 42.68
CA TRP A 482 -14.44 5.00 41.35
C TRP A 482 -13.66 3.67 41.38
N GLY A 483 -13.75 2.87 40.32
CA GLY A 483 -12.89 1.69 40.13
C GLY A 483 -13.27 0.41 40.91
N ASN A 484 -14.55 0.20 41.25
CA ASN A 484 -15.06 -1.00 41.95
C ASN A 484 -14.22 -1.43 43.19
N PRO A 485 -13.99 -0.53 44.17
CA PRO A 485 -13.12 -0.85 45.29
C PRO A 485 -13.80 -1.83 46.26
N ALA A 486 -12.99 -2.62 46.98
CA ALA A 486 -13.50 -3.61 47.94
C ALA A 486 -14.09 -2.96 49.22
N LYS A 487 -13.65 -1.76 49.60
CA LYS A 487 -14.19 -1.00 50.73
C LYS A 487 -13.95 0.52 50.58
N LEU A 488 -14.77 1.31 51.28
CA LEU A 488 -14.61 2.74 51.58
C LEU A 488 -14.63 2.91 53.11
N GLU A 489 -13.62 3.54 53.65
CA GLU A 489 -13.37 3.76 55.07
C GLU A 489 -13.28 5.26 55.34
N ILE A 490 -14.17 5.77 56.18
CA ILE A 490 -14.24 7.17 56.58
C ILE A 490 -13.96 7.22 58.09
N THR A 491 -13.03 8.07 58.50
CA THR A 491 -12.63 8.22 59.89
C THR A 491 -12.52 9.69 60.26
N MET A 492 -13.16 10.06 61.36
CA MET A 492 -12.93 11.28 62.11
C MET A 492 -12.06 10.97 63.33
N SER A 493 -11.04 11.80 63.58
CA SER A 493 -10.15 11.61 64.72
C SER A 493 -9.51 12.90 65.23
N GLY A 494 -9.20 12.93 66.52
CA GLY A 494 -8.44 14.00 67.17
C GLY A 494 -9.29 15.21 67.60
N GLY A 495 -8.60 16.24 68.09
CA GLY A 495 -9.23 17.46 68.58
C GLY A 495 -9.94 17.31 69.93
N THR A 496 -10.79 18.29 70.26
CA THR A 496 -11.64 18.34 71.46
C THR A 496 -13.09 18.61 71.08
N GLY A 497 -14.05 18.26 71.95
CA GLY A 497 -15.48 18.45 71.71
C GLY A 497 -16.22 17.18 71.29
N ASP A 498 -17.41 17.36 70.71
CA ASP A 498 -18.31 16.28 70.30
C ASP A 498 -18.93 16.56 68.92
N ALA A 499 -18.36 15.95 67.88
CA ALA A 499 -18.80 16.06 66.49
C ALA A 499 -19.20 14.68 65.95
N ASP A 500 -20.38 14.61 65.35
CA ASP A 500 -20.99 13.42 64.78
C ASP A 500 -20.74 13.32 63.26
N LEU A 501 -20.50 12.11 62.77
CA LEU A 501 -20.31 11.76 61.37
C LEU A 501 -21.60 11.17 60.77
N TYR A 502 -22.01 11.73 59.63
CA TYR A 502 -23.10 11.22 58.80
C TYR A 502 -22.58 10.97 57.39
N VAL A 503 -22.92 9.85 56.77
CA VAL A 503 -22.47 9.50 55.41
C VAL A 503 -23.67 9.13 54.54
N LYS A 504 -23.69 9.63 53.31
CA LYS A 504 -24.77 9.35 52.34
C LYS A 504 -24.21 9.31 50.92
N ARG A 505 -24.74 8.42 50.08
CA ARG A 505 -24.39 8.29 48.67
C ARG A 505 -25.29 9.15 47.78
N GLY A 506 -24.71 9.76 46.75
CA GLY A 506 -25.40 10.48 45.67
C GLY A 506 -25.95 11.87 46.06
N SER A 507 -26.10 12.16 47.35
CA SER A 507 -26.50 13.48 47.84
C SER A 507 -25.97 13.75 49.26
N PRO A 508 -25.91 15.04 49.69
CA PRO A 508 -25.51 15.39 51.06
C PRO A 508 -26.44 14.77 52.14
N PRO A 509 -25.89 14.30 53.27
CA PRO A 509 -26.68 13.85 54.41
C PRO A 509 -27.36 15.03 55.12
N THR A 510 -28.45 14.75 55.85
CA THR A 510 -29.02 15.65 56.88
C THR A 510 -29.10 14.93 58.22
N ALA A 511 -29.42 15.65 59.30
CA ALA A 511 -29.63 15.03 60.61
C ALA A 511 -30.75 13.98 60.66
N LEU A 512 -31.66 13.97 59.67
CA LEU A 512 -32.77 13.03 59.55
C LEU A 512 -32.62 12.03 58.39
N GLU A 513 -31.76 12.32 57.41
CA GLU A 513 -31.61 11.55 56.17
C GLU A 513 -30.12 11.23 55.93
N TYR A 514 -29.72 9.98 56.17
CA TYR A 514 -28.35 9.50 56.01
C TYR A 514 -28.33 7.99 55.74
N ASP A 515 -27.24 7.48 55.17
CA ASP A 515 -27.08 6.05 54.93
C ASP A 515 -26.31 5.38 56.09
N TYR A 516 -25.34 6.10 56.69
CA TYR A 516 -24.53 5.60 57.80
C TYR A 516 -24.29 6.65 58.88
N ARG A 517 -24.32 6.23 60.15
CA ARG A 517 -23.97 7.03 61.33
C ARG A 517 -23.43 6.13 62.47
N PRO A 518 -22.25 6.42 63.07
CA PRO A 518 -21.66 5.59 64.13
C PRO A 518 -22.29 5.70 65.54
N TYR A 519 -22.93 6.83 65.88
CA TYR A 519 -23.56 7.11 67.19
C TYR A 519 -22.59 6.97 68.39
N LEU A 520 -21.38 7.46 68.25
CA LEU A 520 -20.42 7.51 69.36
C LEU A 520 -20.47 8.89 70.01
N SER A 521 -19.86 9.03 71.19
CA SER A 521 -19.68 10.34 71.83
C SER A 521 -18.23 10.78 71.67
N GLY A 522 -18.04 12.06 71.38
CA GLY A 522 -16.74 12.66 71.06
C GLY A 522 -16.40 12.59 69.57
N ASN A 523 -15.33 13.27 69.16
CA ASN A 523 -14.98 13.45 67.74
C ASN A 523 -14.47 12.19 67.00
N ASN A 524 -14.23 11.07 67.71
CA ASN A 524 -13.59 9.90 67.13
C ASN A 524 -14.64 8.92 66.61
N GLU A 525 -14.99 9.05 65.34
CA GLU A 525 -16.03 8.26 64.69
C GLU A 525 -15.53 7.63 63.39
N SER A 526 -16.06 6.46 63.00
CA SER A 526 -15.67 5.81 61.75
C SER A 526 -16.82 5.06 61.08
N VAL A 527 -16.85 5.06 59.75
CA VAL A 527 -17.78 4.31 58.90
C VAL A 527 -16.99 3.47 57.89
N THR A 528 -17.33 2.20 57.74
CA THR A 528 -16.79 1.33 56.68
C THR A 528 -17.93 0.81 55.81
N VAL A 529 -17.81 1.03 54.49
CA VAL A 529 -18.73 0.53 53.47
C VAL A 529 -17.99 -0.52 52.64
N ASN A 530 -18.47 -1.75 52.62
CA ASN A 530 -17.89 -2.80 51.78
C ASN A 530 -18.48 -2.74 50.36
N ASN A 531 -17.64 -2.92 49.34
CA ASN A 531 -17.98 -2.84 47.92
C ASN A 531 -18.82 -1.58 47.57
N PRO A 532 -18.35 -0.37 47.91
CA PRO A 532 -19.11 0.85 47.67
C PRO A 532 -19.37 1.04 46.17
N ALA A 533 -20.57 1.49 45.83
CA ALA A 533 -20.90 1.85 44.45
C ALA A 533 -20.02 3.00 43.96
N THR A 534 -19.62 2.92 42.67
CA THR A 534 -18.95 4.02 41.98
C THR A 534 -19.92 5.18 41.80
N ASP A 535 -19.78 6.19 42.65
CA ASP A 535 -20.70 7.31 42.77
C ASP A 535 -20.07 8.39 43.67
N ASP A 536 -20.76 9.51 43.82
CA ASP A 536 -20.43 10.48 44.85
C ASP A 536 -20.82 9.99 46.23
N TRP A 537 -19.91 10.14 47.17
CA TRP A 537 -20.15 9.91 48.58
C TRP A 537 -20.01 11.24 49.31
N PHE A 538 -20.97 11.54 50.19
CA PHE A 538 -21.00 12.75 50.99
C PHE A 538 -20.87 12.41 52.48
N MET A 539 -20.10 13.23 53.19
CA MET A 539 -19.85 13.11 54.62
C MET A 539 -20.21 14.44 55.28
N MET A 540 -21.09 14.41 56.27
CA MET A 540 -21.43 15.58 57.08
C MET A 540 -20.83 15.40 58.47
N VAL A 541 -20.06 16.41 58.89
CA VAL A 541 -19.54 16.57 60.25
C VAL A 541 -20.44 17.56 60.99
N ARG A 542 -21.13 17.11 62.02
CA ARG A 542 -22.12 17.91 62.76
C ARG A 542 -21.75 18.04 64.23
N GLY A 543 -21.66 19.27 64.73
CA GLY A 543 -21.32 19.50 66.15
C GLY A 543 -22.48 19.19 67.09
N TYR A 544 -22.46 18.06 67.79
CA TYR A 544 -23.39 17.79 68.90
C TYR A 544 -23.07 18.69 70.11
N GLN A 545 -21.79 18.98 70.31
CA GLN A 545 -21.23 20.10 71.08
C GLN A 545 -20.25 20.89 70.21
N ALA A 546 -19.74 22.02 70.70
CA ALA A 546 -18.65 22.72 70.02
C ALA A 546 -17.39 21.83 69.96
N TYR A 547 -16.70 21.84 68.82
CA TYR A 547 -15.55 20.99 68.55
C TYR A 547 -14.42 21.75 67.88
N THR A 548 -13.17 21.36 68.15
CA THR A 548 -11.99 22.01 67.56
C THR A 548 -10.88 21.01 67.23
N GLY A 549 -10.16 21.24 66.14
CA GLY A 549 -8.94 20.51 65.81
C GLY A 549 -9.14 19.06 65.33
N LEU A 550 -10.33 18.69 64.85
CA LEU A 550 -10.57 17.33 64.34
C LEU A 550 -10.00 17.13 62.94
N THR A 551 -9.72 15.88 62.60
CA THR A 551 -9.25 15.44 61.28
C THR A 551 -10.25 14.46 60.67
N LEU A 552 -10.61 14.66 59.40
CA LEU A 552 -11.45 13.76 58.61
C LEU A 552 -10.60 13.15 57.48
N VAL A 553 -10.62 11.83 57.35
CA VAL A 553 -10.02 11.07 56.24
C VAL A 553 -11.08 10.15 55.65
N ALA A 554 -11.15 10.06 54.33
CA ALA A 554 -11.94 9.05 53.64
C ALA A 554 -11.07 8.33 52.61
N THR A 555 -11.01 7.00 52.68
CA THR A 555 -10.14 6.14 51.86
C THR A 555 -10.95 5.00 51.26
N PHE A 556 -10.88 4.76 49.95
CA PHE A 556 -11.42 3.55 49.33
C PHE A 556 -10.31 2.74 48.64
N GLY A 557 -10.37 1.41 48.79
CA GLY A 557 -9.36 0.43 48.35
C GLY A 557 -9.38 -0.86 49.18
N GLY A 558 -8.71 -1.94 48.76
CA GLY A 558 -8.77 -3.22 49.51
C GLY A 558 -8.32 -4.52 48.82
N GLY A 559 -7.58 -4.43 47.71
CA GLY A 559 -6.41 -5.29 47.50
C GLY A 559 -5.18 -4.51 47.98
N THR A 560 -4.12 -5.21 48.46
CA THR A 560 -2.87 -4.66 49.04
C THR A 560 -2.55 -3.21 48.67
N THR A 561 -2.35 -2.34 49.67
CA THR A 561 -1.90 -0.95 49.49
C THR A 561 -0.70 -0.90 48.54
N PRO A 562 -0.79 -0.23 47.37
CA PRO A 562 0.41 0.27 46.73
C PRO A 562 0.77 1.55 47.46
N ASP A 563 1.97 1.58 48.02
CA ASP A 563 2.78 2.79 48.08
C ASP A 563 2.53 3.65 46.82
N GLU A 564 2.44 4.96 46.96
CA GLU A 564 2.18 5.83 45.83
C GLU A 564 3.28 5.68 44.75
N VAL A 565 2.96 4.92 43.69
CA VAL A 565 3.80 4.73 42.51
C VAL A 565 3.08 5.41 41.36
N THR A 566 3.57 6.58 40.97
CA THR A 566 2.98 7.36 39.89
C THR A 566 3.24 6.70 38.54
N THR A 567 2.18 6.39 37.78
CA THR A 567 2.32 5.84 36.43
C THR A 567 2.74 6.94 35.44
N LEU A 568 3.85 6.73 34.75
CA LEU A 568 4.32 7.59 33.67
C LEU A 568 3.66 7.19 32.35
N GLN A 569 3.41 8.19 31.50
CA GLN A 569 3.00 7.98 30.12
C GLN A 569 4.24 8.01 29.20
N ASN A 570 4.23 7.19 28.14
CA ASN A 570 5.36 7.09 27.23
C ASN A 570 5.74 8.46 26.63
N GLY A 571 6.99 8.88 26.84
CA GLY A 571 7.53 10.11 26.25
C GLY A 571 7.00 11.42 26.86
N VAL A 572 6.09 11.36 27.85
CA VAL A 572 5.53 12.54 28.51
C VAL A 572 6.40 12.93 29.71
N PRO A 573 7.00 14.14 29.73
CA PRO A 573 7.79 14.58 30.86
C PRO A 573 6.92 14.98 32.05
N VAL A 574 7.32 14.59 33.26
CA VAL A 574 6.76 15.05 34.53
C VAL A 574 7.72 16.09 35.11
N SER A 575 7.30 17.35 35.10
CA SER A 575 8.13 18.50 35.52
C SER A 575 7.75 19.00 36.91
N GLY A 576 8.56 19.89 37.48
CA GLY A 576 8.26 20.51 38.78
C GLY A 576 8.44 19.56 39.97
N LEU A 577 9.22 18.50 39.81
CA LEU A 577 9.43 17.52 40.88
C LEU A 577 10.40 18.07 41.92
N ALA A 578 10.05 17.90 43.19
CA ALA A 578 10.84 18.33 44.33
C ALA A 578 10.83 17.28 45.45
N GLY A 579 11.87 17.22 46.26
CA GLY A 579 11.98 16.30 47.39
C GLY A 579 13.04 16.76 48.40
N ALA A 580 12.84 16.39 49.66
CA ALA A 580 13.83 16.62 50.72
C ALA A 580 15.01 15.66 50.57
N ALA A 581 16.12 15.95 51.26
CA ALA A 581 17.19 14.97 51.42
C ALA A 581 16.63 13.68 52.04
N ASP A 582 17.13 12.54 51.58
CA ASP A 582 16.69 11.18 51.91
C ASP A 582 15.26 10.81 51.47
N SER A 583 14.54 11.71 50.77
CA SER A 583 13.22 11.38 50.25
C SER A 583 13.30 10.37 49.10
N GLU A 584 12.32 9.46 49.04
CA GLU A 584 12.16 8.47 47.98
C GLU A 584 10.79 8.66 47.32
N LYS A 585 10.78 8.87 46.01
CA LYS A 585 9.55 8.91 45.20
C LYS A 585 9.58 7.81 44.16
N PHE A 586 8.46 7.12 43.99
CA PHE A 586 8.36 5.99 43.08
C PHE A 586 7.46 6.30 41.89
N TYR A 587 7.90 5.86 40.72
CA TYR A 587 7.18 5.93 39.45
C TYR A 587 7.19 4.55 38.80
N LYS A 588 6.30 4.34 37.84
CA LYS A 588 6.34 3.14 36.99
C LYS A 588 5.97 3.47 35.56
N ILE A 589 6.48 2.69 34.62
CA ILE A 589 6.04 2.69 33.23
C ILE A 589 5.79 1.24 32.80
N ASP A 590 4.63 1.00 32.21
CA ASP A 590 4.31 -0.31 31.62
C ASP A 590 4.91 -0.36 30.21
N VAL A 591 5.92 -1.21 30.02
CA VAL A 591 6.60 -1.40 28.74
C VAL A 591 5.96 -2.59 28.04
N PRO A 592 5.32 -2.39 26.86
CA PRO A 592 4.70 -3.47 26.11
C PRO A 592 5.73 -4.48 25.58
N ALA A 593 5.28 -5.61 25.02
CA ALA A 593 6.17 -6.49 24.27
C ALA A 593 6.69 -5.81 23.00
N GLY A 594 7.87 -6.24 22.53
CA GLY A 594 8.43 -5.79 21.25
C GLY A 594 8.87 -4.32 21.24
N GLN A 595 9.42 -3.82 22.34
CA GLN A 595 10.10 -2.51 22.35
C GLN A 595 11.60 -2.72 22.10
N VAL A 596 12.23 -1.82 21.35
CA VAL A 596 13.68 -1.88 21.04
C VAL A 596 14.53 -1.12 22.04
N LYS A 597 13.94 -0.17 22.76
CA LYS A 597 14.65 0.67 23.74
C LYS A 597 13.69 1.20 24.80
N LEU A 598 14.13 1.26 26.05
CA LEU A 598 13.56 2.09 27.12
C LEU A 598 14.63 3.08 27.58
N GLU A 599 14.28 4.36 27.62
CA GLU A 599 15.15 5.45 28.06
C GLU A 599 14.46 6.19 29.22
N VAL A 600 15.11 6.26 30.37
CA VAL A 600 14.63 6.99 31.56
C VAL A 600 15.61 8.10 31.87
N LEU A 601 15.12 9.34 31.82
CA LEU A 601 15.91 10.57 31.95
C LEU A 601 15.36 11.41 33.11
N VAL A 602 16.25 11.87 33.99
CA VAL A 602 16.00 12.99 34.90
C VAL A 602 16.85 14.17 34.45
N SER A 603 16.27 15.37 34.43
CA SER A 603 16.98 16.57 33.99
C SER A 603 16.48 17.86 34.63
N GLY A 604 17.34 18.88 34.64
CA GLY A 604 17.00 20.23 35.11
C GLY A 604 16.96 20.40 36.62
N GLY A 605 16.37 21.50 37.08
CA GLY A 605 16.20 21.82 38.50
C GLY A 605 17.49 22.14 39.27
N THR A 606 17.39 22.14 40.60
CA THR A 606 18.50 22.32 41.55
C THR A 606 18.55 21.15 42.55
N GLY A 607 19.67 20.97 43.24
CA GLY A 607 19.86 19.85 44.20
C GLY A 607 20.59 18.64 43.62
N ASP A 608 20.37 17.47 44.23
CA ASP A 608 20.99 16.20 43.85
C ASP A 608 20.01 15.03 44.02
N VAL A 609 19.51 14.49 42.92
CA VAL A 609 18.56 13.37 42.88
C VAL A 609 19.13 12.19 42.09
N ASP A 610 19.22 11.05 42.75
CA ASP A 610 19.69 9.79 42.18
C ASP A 610 18.55 8.98 41.55
N LEU A 611 18.81 8.37 40.39
CA LEU A 611 17.88 7.52 39.64
C LEU A 611 18.16 6.03 39.86
N TYR A 612 17.13 5.27 40.22
CA TYR A 612 17.18 3.80 40.28
C TYR A 612 16.04 3.19 39.46
N VAL A 613 16.32 2.17 38.66
CA VAL A 613 15.33 1.51 37.80
C VAL A 613 15.37 -0.01 38.03
N LYS A 614 14.20 -0.65 38.12
CA LYS A 614 14.06 -2.10 38.34
C LYS A 614 12.83 -2.69 37.63
N LYS A 615 12.98 -3.87 37.04
CA LYS A 615 11.90 -4.61 36.37
C LYS A 615 11.01 -5.34 37.39
N GLY A 616 9.69 -5.24 37.21
CA GLY A 616 8.69 -6.06 37.89
C GLY A 616 8.50 -5.82 39.40
N SER A 617 9.34 -5.00 40.02
CA SER A 617 9.26 -4.66 41.45
C SER A 617 9.95 -3.33 41.73
N LYS A 618 9.61 -2.70 42.86
CA LYS A 618 10.24 -1.44 43.28
C LYS A 618 11.74 -1.61 43.51
N PRO A 619 12.58 -0.68 43.03
CA PRO A 619 13.97 -0.62 43.45
C PRO A 619 14.09 -0.19 44.92
N THR A 620 15.17 -0.61 45.57
CA THR A 620 15.65 -0.09 46.86
C THR A 620 17.10 0.37 46.70
N THR A 621 17.64 1.06 47.70
CA THR A 621 19.07 1.43 47.72
C THR A 621 20.04 0.24 47.70
N SER A 622 19.55 -0.96 48.00
CA SER A 622 20.30 -2.22 48.00
C SER A 622 19.87 -3.23 46.92
N SER A 623 18.81 -2.93 46.15
CA SER A 623 18.27 -3.83 45.12
C SER A 623 17.70 -3.02 43.96
N TRP A 624 18.42 -2.99 42.84
CA TRP A 624 18.09 -2.26 41.63
C TRP A 624 18.66 -3.00 40.41
N ASP A 625 18.17 -2.72 39.21
CA ASP A 625 18.71 -3.32 37.98
C ASP A 625 19.61 -2.33 37.24
N TYR A 626 19.25 -1.03 37.25
CA TYR A 626 20.04 0.04 36.67
C TYR A 626 20.09 1.26 37.60
N ARG A 627 21.28 1.87 37.73
CA ARG A 627 21.51 3.10 38.49
C ARG A 627 22.72 3.86 37.90
N PRO A 628 22.57 5.14 37.51
CA PRO A 628 23.70 6.00 37.15
C PRO A 628 24.53 6.37 38.40
N TYR A 629 25.83 6.59 38.24
CA TYR A 629 26.71 7.09 39.32
C TYR A 629 27.21 8.50 38.96
N LEU A 630 26.26 9.42 38.75
CA LEU A 630 26.55 10.81 38.42
C LEU A 630 26.27 11.70 39.63
N ILE A 631 26.84 12.91 39.64
CA ILE A 631 26.62 13.91 40.68
C ILE A 631 25.69 14.97 40.09
N GLY A 632 24.58 15.26 40.77
CA GLY A 632 23.57 16.23 40.36
C GLY A 632 22.43 15.62 39.54
N ASN A 633 21.40 16.42 39.26
CA ASN A 633 20.09 15.94 38.78
C ASN A 633 20.02 15.36 37.36
N ASN A 634 21.07 15.48 36.53
CA ASN A 634 21.01 15.07 35.13
C ASN A 634 21.48 13.62 34.98
N GLU A 635 20.53 12.70 34.99
CA GLU A 635 20.79 11.26 35.01
C GLU A 635 20.03 10.52 33.91
N THR A 636 20.63 9.49 33.33
CA THR A 636 20.02 8.70 32.26
C THR A 636 20.28 7.21 32.42
N VAL A 637 19.23 6.41 32.26
CA VAL A 637 19.28 4.94 32.11
C VAL A 637 18.75 4.58 30.73
N THR A 638 19.54 3.81 29.96
CA THR A 638 19.13 3.26 28.67
C THR A 638 19.15 1.73 28.73
N ILE A 639 18.06 1.10 28.29
CA ILE A 639 17.87 -0.34 28.26
C ILE A 639 17.49 -0.74 26.84
N ASP A 640 18.36 -1.48 26.16
CA ASP A 640 18.07 -2.00 24.83
C ASP A 640 17.23 -3.29 24.93
N ASN A 641 16.28 -3.45 24.02
CA ASN A 641 15.34 -4.58 23.96
C ASN A 641 14.69 -4.91 25.32
N PRO A 642 14.03 -3.94 25.99
CA PRO A 642 13.47 -4.17 27.33
C PRO A 642 12.37 -5.23 27.29
N ASP A 643 12.38 -6.14 28.27
CA ASP A 643 11.31 -7.11 28.45
C ASP A 643 9.96 -6.44 28.69
N ALA A 644 8.90 -7.07 28.17
CA ALA A 644 7.51 -6.69 28.44
C ALA A 644 7.21 -6.82 29.95
N ALA A 645 7.10 -5.70 30.65
CA ALA A 645 6.88 -5.66 32.10
C ALA A 645 6.53 -4.26 32.56
N THR A 646 6.04 -4.16 33.79
CA THR A 646 6.08 -2.91 34.55
C THR A 646 7.51 -2.66 35.02
N TRP A 647 8.07 -1.51 34.64
CA TRP A 647 9.38 -1.04 35.11
C TRP A 647 9.18 0.04 36.17
N PHE A 648 9.77 -0.15 37.34
CA PHE A 648 9.69 0.77 38.47
C PHE A 648 10.92 1.67 38.51
N ILE A 649 10.68 2.94 38.82
CA ILE A 649 11.68 4.00 38.85
C ILE A 649 11.61 4.65 40.24
N MET A 650 12.76 4.84 40.91
CA MET A 650 12.86 5.58 42.16
C MET A 650 13.76 6.80 41.96
N LEU A 651 13.25 7.95 42.40
CA LEU A 651 14.02 9.17 42.59
C LEU A 651 14.38 9.27 44.07
N LYS A 652 15.69 9.26 44.38
CA LYS A 652 16.19 9.40 45.76
C LYS A 652 16.92 10.73 45.91
N GLY A 653 16.45 11.59 46.81
CA GLY A 653 17.16 12.84 47.11
C GLY A 653 18.43 12.56 47.90
N TYR A 654 19.60 12.61 47.24
CA TYR A 654 20.89 12.61 47.95
C TYR A 654 21.07 13.95 48.69
N ALA A 655 20.61 15.03 48.05
CA ALA A 655 20.31 16.31 48.68
C ALA A 655 18.85 16.68 48.40
N ALA A 656 18.36 17.75 49.05
CA ALA A 656 17.07 18.31 48.67
C ALA A 656 17.13 18.79 47.21
N TYR A 657 16.15 18.42 46.40
CA TYR A 657 16.05 18.78 44.99
C TYR A 657 14.73 19.49 44.71
N ASP A 658 14.75 20.38 43.72
CA ASP A 658 13.59 21.17 43.32
C ASP A 658 13.55 21.42 41.81
N ASN A 659 12.34 21.48 41.27
CA ASN A 659 12.02 21.73 39.86
C ASN A 659 12.73 20.81 38.85
N VAL A 660 12.94 19.53 39.20
CA VAL A 660 13.50 18.52 38.26
C VAL A 660 12.41 17.93 37.37
N THR A 661 12.82 17.39 36.22
CA THR A 661 11.92 16.77 35.24
C THR A 661 12.30 15.31 35.01
N LEU A 662 11.35 14.39 35.19
CA LEU A 662 11.49 12.96 34.89
C LEU A 662 10.75 12.61 33.59
N LYS A 663 11.39 11.91 32.67
CA LYS A 663 10.78 11.40 31.43
C LYS A 663 11.22 9.96 31.18
N ALA A 664 10.25 9.07 30.98
CA ALA A 664 10.51 7.71 30.51
C ALA A 664 9.92 7.53 29.11
N THR A 665 10.73 7.03 28.18
CA THR A 665 10.33 6.82 26.78
C THR A 665 10.73 5.41 26.36
N TYR A 666 9.76 4.57 26.03
CA TYR A 666 10.00 3.34 25.29
C TYR A 666 9.73 3.56 23.80
N PHE A 667 10.49 2.85 23.00
CA PHE A 667 10.44 2.91 21.55
C PHE A 667 9.97 1.55 21.04
N PRO A 668 8.83 1.47 20.32
CA PRO A 668 8.41 0.22 19.73
C PRO A 668 9.45 -0.25 18.73
N VAL A 669 9.54 -1.57 18.51
CA VAL A 669 10.00 -2.09 17.22
C VAL A 669 9.18 -1.34 16.19
N ALA A 670 9.84 -0.58 15.32
CA ALA A 670 9.16 0.06 14.20
C ALA A 670 8.24 -1.00 13.59
N ASP A 671 6.97 -0.66 13.43
CA ASP A 671 5.99 -1.59 12.88
C ASP A 671 6.33 -1.75 11.39
N VAL A 672 7.35 -2.55 11.09
CA VAL A 672 7.96 -2.66 9.77
C VAL A 672 6.98 -3.46 8.91
N VAL A 673 6.15 -2.73 8.19
CA VAL A 673 5.46 -3.28 7.03
C VAL A 673 6.47 -3.28 5.89
N THR A 674 7.03 -4.45 5.63
CA THR A 674 8.06 -4.59 4.60
C THR A 674 7.41 -4.47 3.22
N PRO A 675 7.77 -3.46 2.40
CA PRO A 675 7.27 -3.39 1.03
C PRO A 675 7.84 -4.55 0.21
N LEU A 676 6.97 -5.18 -0.57
CA LEU A 676 7.33 -6.21 -1.54
C LEU A 676 7.49 -5.59 -2.92
N SER A 677 8.48 -6.07 -3.65
CA SER A 677 8.58 -5.83 -5.09
C SER A 677 7.75 -6.87 -5.84
N ASN A 678 7.06 -6.44 -6.90
CA ASN A 678 6.23 -7.32 -7.71
C ASN A 678 7.01 -8.56 -8.21
N GLY A 679 6.53 -9.75 -7.85
CA GLY A 679 7.11 -11.03 -8.30
C GLY A 679 8.45 -11.41 -7.67
N VAL A 680 8.96 -10.65 -6.69
CA VAL A 680 10.26 -10.94 -6.04
C VAL A 680 10.05 -11.75 -4.76
N PRO A 681 10.57 -12.99 -4.66
CA PRO A 681 10.45 -13.80 -3.45
C PRO A 681 11.24 -13.23 -2.27
N VAL A 682 10.69 -13.37 -1.07
CA VAL A 682 11.33 -13.05 0.22
C VAL A 682 11.60 -14.36 0.96
N PRO A 683 12.81 -14.95 0.82
CA PRO A 683 13.12 -16.24 1.42
C PRO A 683 13.54 -16.14 2.89
N GLY A 684 13.59 -17.29 3.57
CA GLY A 684 14.23 -17.42 4.88
C GLY A 684 13.41 -16.90 6.06
N LEU A 685 12.10 -16.73 5.88
CA LEU A 685 11.20 -16.23 6.90
C LEU A 685 11.03 -17.26 8.02
N SER A 686 11.11 -16.77 9.25
CA SER A 686 10.99 -17.55 10.48
C SER A 686 10.27 -16.76 11.56
N GLY A 687 9.60 -17.45 12.49
CA GLY A 687 8.84 -16.84 13.57
C GLY A 687 8.44 -17.84 14.65
N ALA A 688 8.21 -17.35 15.87
CA ALA A 688 7.67 -18.15 16.97
C ALA A 688 6.16 -18.37 16.83
N ALA A 689 5.59 -19.32 17.57
CA ALA A 689 4.14 -19.48 17.67
C ALA A 689 3.50 -18.17 18.20
N GLY A 690 2.45 -17.70 17.53
CA GLY A 690 1.78 -16.43 17.78
C GLY A 690 2.50 -15.18 17.24
N SER A 691 3.68 -15.32 16.62
CA SER A 691 4.36 -14.17 16.01
C SER A 691 3.69 -13.73 14.71
N GLU A 692 3.72 -12.42 14.44
CA GLU A 692 3.11 -11.80 13.26
C GLU A 692 4.17 -10.96 12.54
N LYS A 693 4.27 -11.13 11.22
CA LYS A 693 5.11 -10.30 10.33
C LYS A 693 4.23 -9.67 9.26
N PHE A 694 4.45 -8.39 8.98
CA PHE A 694 3.63 -7.63 8.05
C PHE A 694 4.42 -7.23 6.80
N TYR A 695 3.77 -7.37 5.66
CA TYR A 695 4.27 -6.96 4.35
C TYR A 695 3.20 -6.16 3.63
N LYS A 696 3.59 -5.41 2.60
CA LYS A 696 2.65 -4.74 1.70
C LYS A 696 3.10 -4.80 0.26
N ILE A 697 2.15 -4.79 -0.66
CA ILE A 697 2.41 -4.63 -2.09
C ILE A 697 1.43 -3.59 -2.65
N ASP A 698 1.96 -2.61 -3.37
CA ASP A 698 1.14 -1.60 -4.06
C ASP A 698 0.75 -2.14 -5.43
N VAL A 699 -0.56 -2.37 -5.61
CA VAL A 699 -1.13 -2.92 -6.84
C VAL A 699 -1.70 -1.76 -7.66
N PRO A 700 -1.17 -1.48 -8.87
CA PRO A 700 -1.68 -0.43 -9.74
C PRO A 700 -3.10 -0.71 -10.24
N ALA A 701 -3.72 0.27 -10.90
CA ALA A 701 -4.95 0.03 -11.64
C ALA A 701 -4.72 -0.88 -12.86
N GLY A 702 -5.79 -1.57 -13.28
CA GLY A 702 -5.79 -2.38 -14.50
C GLY A 702 -5.02 -3.70 -14.41
N GLN A 703 -4.69 -4.17 -13.20
CA GLN A 703 -4.13 -5.51 -13.02
C GLN A 703 -5.26 -6.55 -13.08
N GLU A 704 -4.96 -7.70 -13.69
CA GLU A 704 -5.93 -8.77 -13.89
C GLU A 704 -5.81 -9.85 -12.82
N PHE A 705 -4.68 -9.95 -12.13
CA PHE A 705 -4.49 -10.80 -10.96
C PHE A 705 -3.57 -10.17 -9.90
N LEU A 706 -3.71 -10.65 -8.66
CA LEU A 706 -2.73 -10.57 -7.58
C LEU A 706 -2.66 -11.93 -6.89
N ASN A 707 -1.51 -12.59 -6.98
CA ASN A 707 -1.21 -13.85 -6.29
C ASN A 707 -0.26 -13.59 -5.14
N ILE A 708 -0.57 -14.14 -3.97
CA ILE A 708 0.26 -14.07 -2.78
C ILE A 708 0.43 -15.49 -2.25
N GLU A 709 1.68 -15.95 -2.18
CA GLU A 709 2.03 -17.31 -1.80
C GLU A 709 3.03 -17.30 -0.64
N ILE A 710 2.81 -18.16 0.34
CA ILE A 710 3.87 -18.63 1.24
C ILE A 710 4.16 -20.10 0.94
N ALA A 711 5.44 -20.46 0.86
CA ALA A 711 5.87 -21.81 0.54
C ALA A 711 7.18 -22.22 1.21
N GLY A 712 7.33 -23.54 1.43
CA GLY A 712 8.56 -24.17 1.89
C GLY A 712 8.80 -24.07 3.41
N GLY A 713 10.03 -24.35 3.82
CA GLY A 713 10.42 -24.33 5.23
C GLY A 713 9.81 -25.45 6.08
N THR A 714 9.82 -25.25 7.40
CA THR A 714 9.26 -26.15 8.42
C THR A 714 8.32 -25.38 9.34
N GLY A 715 7.38 -26.06 10.02
CA GLY A 715 6.44 -25.45 10.95
C GLY A 715 5.06 -25.20 10.34
N ASP A 716 4.34 -24.23 10.91
CA ASP A 716 2.97 -23.89 10.50
C ASP A 716 2.76 -22.37 10.54
N ALA A 717 2.81 -21.74 9.36
CA ALA A 717 2.60 -20.32 9.14
C ALA A 717 1.31 -20.09 8.35
N ASP A 718 0.43 -19.27 8.91
CA ASP A 718 -0.84 -18.88 8.31
C ASP A 718 -0.70 -17.56 7.52
N LEU A 719 -1.36 -17.48 6.37
CA LEU A 719 -1.46 -16.31 5.51
C LEU A 719 -2.79 -15.55 5.72
N TYR A 720 -2.67 -14.23 5.92
CA TYR A 720 -3.81 -13.32 5.94
C TYR A 720 -3.54 -12.15 5.00
N VAL A 721 -4.52 -11.79 4.19
CA VAL A 721 -4.40 -10.67 3.23
C VAL A 721 -5.59 -9.72 3.40
N LYS A 722 -5.34 -8.42 3.31
CA LYS A 722 -6.37 -7.38 3.36
C LYS A 722 -6.01 -6.17 2.48
N LYS A 723 -7.00 -5.62 1.78
CA LYS A 723 -6.87 -4.42 0.97
C LYS A 723 -6.98 -3.17 1.84
N GLY A 724 -6.09 -2.20 1.63
CA GLY A 724 -6.14 -0.85 2.20
C GLY A 724 -5.73 -0.74 3.67
N ASP A 725 -5.97 -1.78 4.47
CA ASP A 725 -5.65 -1.84 5.89
C ASP A 725 -4.88 -3.11 6.24
N LYS A 726 -4.17 -3.09 7.37
CA LYS A 726 -3.54 -4.29 7.91
C LYS A 726 -4.58 -5.36 8.27
N PRO A 727 -4.36 -6.63 7.88
CA PRO A 727 -5.17 -7.72 8.38
C PRO A 727 -4.91 -7.94 9.88
N THR A 728 -5.93 -8.41 10.58
CA THR A 728 -5.86 -8.91 11.96
C THR A 728 -6.43 -10.32 12.02
N THR A 729 -6.27 -11.01 13.15
CA THR A 729 -6.93 -12.30 13.39
C THR A 729 -8.45 -12.23 13.54
N ALA A 730 -9.04 -11.02 13.48
CA ALA A 730 -10.48 -10.75 13.50
C ALA A 730 -11.01 -10.08 12.20
N SER A 731 -10.13 -9.56 11.34
CA SER A 731 -10.48 -8.83 10.11
C SER A 731 -9.47 -9.06 9.00
N TRP A 732 -9.88 -9.77 7.94
CA TRP A 732 -9.08 -10.08 6.75
C TRP A 732 -10.01 -10.18 5.54
N ASP A 733 -9.46 -10.07 4.34
CA ASP A 733 -10.20 -10.27 3.10
C ASP A 733 -9.98 -11.70 2.56
N TYR A 734 -8.75 -12.23 2.68
CA TYR A 734 -8.39 -13.59 2.25
C TYR A 734 -7.61 -14.33 3.34
N ARG A 735 -7.96 -15.60 3.55
CA ARG A 735 -7.29 -16.55 4.44
C ARG A 735 -7.51 -17.99 3.90
N PRO A 736 -6.46 -18.73 3.49
CA PRO A 736 -6.60 -20.04 2.84
C PRO A 736 -7.02 -21.23 3.75
N TYR A 737 -6.91 -21.11 5.08
CA TYR A 737 -7.28 -22.16 6.05
C TYR A 737 -6.61 -23.53 5.80
N LEU A 738 -5.33 -23.55 5.42
CA LEU A 738 -4.60 -24.80 5.20
C LEU A 738 -3.79 -25.17 6.45
N ILE A 739 -3.20 -26.37 6.44
CA ILE A 739 -2.32 -26.84 7.51
C ILE A 739 -0.91 -26.87 6.94
N GLY A 740 0.03 -26.21 7.63
CA GLY A 740 1.43 -26.08 7.19
C GLY A 740 1.70 -24.80 6.41
N ASN A 741 2.95 -24.60 6.01
CA ASN A 741 3.43 -23.32 5.47
C ASN A 741 3.04 -23.01 4.01
N ASN A 742 2.38 -23.94 3.31
CA ASN A 742 2.07 -23.78 1.89
C ASN A 742 0.65 -23.23 1.75
N GLU A 743 0.54 -21.91 1.63
CA GLU A 743 -0.74 -21.21 1.51
C GLU A 743 -0.71 -20.18 0.38
N THR A 744 -1.83 -20.04 -0.33
CA THR A 744 -1.96 -19.12 -1.48
C THR A 744 -3.26 -18.33 -1.39
N ALA A 745 -3.18 -17.02 -1.62
CA ALA A 745 -4.33 -16.15 -1.88
C ALA A 745 -4.27 -15.66 -3.33
N GLU A 746 -5.25 -16.07 -4.14
CA GLU A 746 -5.42 -15.67 -5.54
C GLU A 746 -6.55 -14.64 -5.62
N ILE A 747 -6.25 -13.42 -6.06
CA ILE A 747 -7.21 -12.33 -6.23
C ILE A 747 -7.33 -12.04 -7.71
N SER A 748 -8.48 -12.35 -8.30
CA SER A 748 -8.81 -11.93 -9.67
C SER A 748 -9.23 -10.47 -9.71
N SER A 749 -8.75 -9.73 -10.71
CA SER A 749 -9.04 -8.30 -10.91
C SER A 749 -8.85 -7.45 -9.64
N PRO A 750 -7.65 -7.46 -9.03
CA PRO A 750 -7.42 -6.75 -7.77
C PRO A 750 -7.68 -5.24 -7.94
N ALA A 751 -8.37 -4.65 -6.97
CA ALA A 751 -8.54 -3.20 -6.93
C ALA A 751 -7.19 -2.49 -6.75
N ALA A 752 -7.03 -1.36 -7.44
CA ALA A 752 -5.88 -0.48 -7.29
C ALA A 752 -5.79 0.02 -5.84
N ALA A 753 -4.82 -0.48 -5.09
CA ALA A 753 -4.68 -0.22 -3.67
C ALA A 753 -3.34 -0.77 -3.16
N THR A 754 -2.95 -0.34 -1.96
CA THR A 754 -2.01 -1.09 -1.13
C THR A 754 -2.70 -2.33 -0.56
N TRP A 755 -2.11 -3.49 -0.77
CA TRP A 755 -2.54 -4.75 -0.18
C TRP A 755 -1.58 -5.14 0.93
N TYR A 756 -2.11 -5.42 2.12
CA TYR A 756 -1.34 -5.81 3.29
C TYR A 756 -1.41 -7.32 3.49
N ILE A 757 -0.25 -7.91 3.81
CA ILE A 757 -0.08 -9.34 4.06
C ILE A 757 0.42 -9.52 5.48
N MET A 758 -0.19 -10.43 6.25
CA MET A 758 0.30 -10.89 7.53
C MET A 758 0.66 -12.37 7.44
N ILE A 759 1.89 -12.70 7.82
CA ILE A 759 2.31 -14.08 8.08
C ILE A 759 2.28 -14.28 9.59
N ARG A 760 1.45 -15.21 10.04
CA ARG A 760 1.27 -15.51 11.47
C ARG A 760 1.72 -16.94 11.76
N GLY A 761 2.63 -17.13 12.72
CA GLY A 761 3.01 -18.48 13.14
C GLY A 761 1.88 -19.13 13.94
N TYR A 762 1.09 -20.02 13.35
CA TYR A 762 0.17 -20.88 14.13
C TYR A 762 0.98 -21.82 15.04
N GLN A 763 2.09 -22.32 14.51
CA GLN A 763 3.22 -22.86 15.27
C GLN A 763 4.50 -22.08 14.95
N ALA A 764 5.60 -22.39 15.62
CA ALA A 764 6.90 -21.84 15.22
C ALA A 764 7.25 -22.33 13.81
N TYR A 765 7.69 -21.42 12.95
CA TYR A 765 8.05 -21.71 11.55
C TYR A 765 9.43 -21.19 11.21
N SER A 766 10.07 -21.80 10.21
CA SER A 766 11.40 -21.39 9.75
C SER A 766 11.65 -21.77 8.29
N GLY A 767 12.32 -20.90 7.55
CA GLY A 767 12.70 -21.13 6.16
C GLY A 767 11.56 -20.95 5.15
N VAL A 768 10.47 -20.29 5.54
CA VAL A 768 9.33 -19.98 4.64
C VAL A 768 9.74 -18.91 3.64
N THR A 769 9.22 -18.98 2.42
CA THR A 769 9.38 -17.96 1.38
C THR A 769 8.04 -17.31 1.12
N LEU A 770 7.98 -15.97 1.09
CA LEU A 770 6.79 -15.20 0.69
C LEU A 770 7.00 -14.62 -0.72
N THR A 771 6.04 -14.79 -1.61
CA THR A 771 6.03 -14.16 -2.94
C THR A 771 4.69 -13.46 -3.14
N ALA A 772 4.70 -12.24 -3.69
CA ALA A 772 3.49 -11.55 -4.12
C ALA A 772 3.68 -10.99 -5.53
N ALA A 773 2.79 -11.33 -6.45
CA ALA A 773 2.87 -10.96 -7.86
C ALA A 773 1.52 -10.46 -8.38
N TYR A 774 1.54 -9.35 -9.12
CA TYR A 774 0.40 -8.83 -9.88
C TYR A 774 0.82 -8.59 -11.33
N GLY A 775 -0.15 -8.58 -12.23
CA GLY A 775 0.12 -8.29 -13.64
C GLY A 775 -1.16 -8.26 -14.48
N ALA A 776 -0.99 -7.88 -15.75
CA ALA A 776 -1.91 -8.31 -16.80
C ALA A 776 -1.84 -9.83 -16.90
N ALA A 777 -2.94 -10.51 -17.21
CA ALA A 777 -2.93 -11.94 -17.43
C ALA A 777 -2.06 -12.23 -18.65
N VAL A 778 -0.82 -12.63 -18.39
CA VAL A 778 -0.16 -13.59 -19.25
C VAL A 778 -1.00 -14.86 -19.11
N GLY A 779 -1.37 -15.51 -20.22
CA GLY A 779 -2.18 -16.73 -20.21
C GLY A 779 -1.53 -17.88 -19.42
N ASN A 780 -1.96 -19.11 -19.68
CA ASN A 780 -1.37 -20.28 -19.06
C ASN A 780 0.17 -20.33 -19.23
N ASN A 781 0.88 -20.74 -18.19
CA ASN A 781 2.33 -20.98 -18.22
C ASN A 781 2.60 -22.49 -18.15
N PHE A 782 2.59 -23.15 -19.30
CA PHE A 782 2.80 -24.59 -19.37
C PHE A 782 4.26 -25.03 -19.19
N ALA A 783 5.22 -24.10 -19.27
CA ALA A 783 6.66 -24.42 -19.21
C ALA A 783 7.14 -24.89 -17.82
N VAL A 784 6.32 -24.73 -16.78
CA VAL A 784 6.65 -25.16 -15.41
C VAL A 784 6.24 -26.60 -15.13
N ASP A 785 5.38 -27.22 -15.95
CA ASP A 785 5.02 -28.63 -15.80
C ASP A 785 5.83 -29.48 -16.80
N PRO A 786 6.78 -30.31 -16.33
CA PRO A 786 7.58 -31.16 -17.21
C PRO A 786 6.77 -32.27 -17.91
N ASN A 787 5.52 -32.50 -17.49
CA ASN A 787 4.61 -33.44 -18.15
C ASN A 787 3.84 -32.79 -19.30
N CYS A 788 3.82 -31.45 -19.40
CA CYS A 788 3.37 -30.77 -20.61
C CYS A 788 4.42 -30.97 -21.71
N VAL A 789 4.05 -31.61 -22.80
CA VAL A 789 5.00 -31.99 -23.87
C VAL A 789 4.75 -31.30 -25.19
N ALA A 790 3.57 -30.72 -25.41
CA ALA A 790 3.30 -29.89 -26.57
C ALA A 790 2.23 -28.84 -26.27
N LEU A 791 2.42 -27.66 -26.86
CA LEU A 791 1.45 -26.56 -26.87
C LEU A 791 1.40 -25.93 -28.26
N TRP A 792 0.28 -26.12 -28.95
CA TRP A 792 0.01 -25.41 -30.20
C TRP A 792 -1.00 -24.30 -29.94
N ARG A 793 -0.51 -23.06 -29.93
CA ARG A 793 -1.30 -21.85 -29.66
C ARG A 793 -2.11 -21.35 -30.86
N PHE A 794 -1.68 -21.70 -32.07
CA PHE A 794 -2.35 -21.31 -33.31
C PHE A 794 -2.40 -19.80 -33.60
N GLU A 795 -1.44 -19.04 -33.08
CA GLU A 795 -1.32 -17.60 -33.32
C GLU A 795 -1.04 -17.27 -34.78
N ALA A 796 -1.41 -16.05 -35.19
CA ALA A 796 -1.07 -15.55 -36.52
C ALA A 796 0.46 -15.47 -36.70
N GLY A 797 1.00 -16.27 -37.62
CA GLY A 797 2.45 -16.41 -37.85
C GLY A 797 3.09 -17.62 -37.17
N GLU A 798 2.43 -18.21 -36.17
CA GLU A 798 2.93 -19.35 -35.38
C GLU A 798 1.95 -20.54 -35.42
N LEU A 799 1.14 -20.64 -36.49
CA LEU A 799 0.04 -21.61 -36.62
C LEU A 799 0.47 -23.08 -36.46
N ILE A 800 1.74 -23.38 -36.70
CA ILE A 800 2.28 -24.74 -36.63
C ILE A 800 3.25 -24.96 -35.45
N ALA A 801 3.51 -23.91 -34.67
CA ALA A 801 4.57 -23.91 -33.69
C ALA A 801 4.16 -24.65 -32.41
N ASP A 802 5.03 -25.58 -32.00
CA ASP A 802 4.99 -26.12 -30.64
C ASP A 802 5.78 -25.19 -29.72
N SER A 803 5.09 -24.61 -28.74
CA SER A 803 5.66 -23.64 -27.80
C SER A 803 6.32 -24.29 -26.58
N ILE A 804 6.32 -25.63 -26.49
CA ILE A 804 6.91 -26.40 -25.39
C ILE A 804 8.02 -27.30 -25.91
N GLY A 805 7.72 -28.11 -26.92
CA GLY A 805 8.64 -29.08 -27.51
C GLY A 805 9.11 -28.68 -28.91
N THR A 806 9.53 -29.67 -29.68
CA THR A 806 9.90 -29.51 -31.09
C THR A 806 8.90 -30.18 -32.05
N ASN A 807 7.68 -30.48 -31.58
CA ASN A 807 6.63 -31.17 -32.32
C ASN A 807 5.93 -30.26 -33.35
N MET A 808 6.70 -29.68 -34.26
CA MET A 808 6.21 -28.75 -35.28
C MET A 808 5.23 -29.42 -36.21
N LEU A 809 4.07 -28.79 -36.43
CA LEU A 809 3.06 -29.28 -37.36
C LEU A 809 3.41 -28.93 -38.81
N THR A 810 2.90 -29.72 -39.74
CA THR A 810 2.78 -29.37 -41.15
C THR A 810 1.36 -28.92 -41.41
N ASN A 811 1.18 -27.68 -41.86
CA ASN A 811 -0.13 -27.14 -42.19
C ASN A 811 -0.61 -27.65 -43.56
N MET A 812 -1.82 -28.22 -43.60
CA MET A 812 -2.49 -28.74 -44.80
C MET A 812 -3.85 -28.06 -44.99
N GLY A 813 -3.88 -26.73 -45.00
CA GLY A 813 -5.05 -25.91 -45.40
C GLY A 813 -5.66 -25.03 -44.31
N ALA A 814 -5.31 -25.23 -43.04
CA ALA A 814 -5.83 -24.40 -41.94
C ALA A 814 -5.33 -22.96 -42.03
N SER A 815 -6.16 -22.01 -41.60
CA SER A 815 -5.82 -20.58 -41.50
C SER A 815 -5.83 -20.09 -40.06
N ALA A 816 -5.11 -19.00 -39.75
CA ALA A 816 -5.22 -18.34 -38.46
C ALA A 816 -6.42 -17.38 -38.46
N ALA A 817 -7.25 -17.43 -37.41
CA ALA A 817 -8.37 -16.53 -37.18
C ALA A 817 -8.07 -15.65 -35.96
N THR A 818 -8.16 -14.33 -36.12
CA THR A 818 -7.78 -13.34 -35.08
C THR A 818 -8.96 -12.56 -34.51
N THR A 819 -10.19 -12.87 -34.95
CA THR A 819 -11.40 -12.14 -34.51
C THR A 819 -12.26 -12.93 -33.52
N SER A 820 -12.09 -14.24 -33.46
CA SER A 820 -12.78 -15.13 -32.53
C SER A 820 -11.79 -16.17 -32.06
N TYR A 821 -11.35 -16.04 -30.81
CA TYR A 821 -10.41 -16.94 -30.12
C TYR A 821 -10.72 -16.89 -28.61
N GLN A 822 -10.04 -17.69 -27.81
CA GLN A 822 -10.22 -17.80 -26.36
C GLN A 822 -8.98 -17.38 -25.58
N GLU A 823 -7.80 -17.75 -26.06
CA GLU A 823 -6.53 -17.44 -25.42
C GLU A 823 -5.57 -16.80 -26.44
N GLY A 824 -4.61 -16.01 -25.96
CA GLY A 824 -3.62 -15.37 -26.83
C GLY A 824 -4.17 -14.32 -27.79
N SER A 825 -3.82 -14.40 -29.07
CA SER A 825 -4.19 -13.40 -30.10
C SER A 825 -4.86 -13.97 -31.36
N GLY A 826 -5.06 -15.29 -31.42
CA GLY A 826 -5.70 -15.97 -32.54
C GLY A 826 -5.83 -17.46 -32.31
N CYS A 827 -6.53 -18.14 -33.23
CA CYS A 827 -6.74 -19.58 -33.20
C CYS A 827 -6.68 -20.20 -34.61
N ALA A 828 -6.78 -21.53 -34.72
CA ALA A 828 -6.80 -22.23 -36.01
C ALA A 828 -8.24 -22.42 -36.53
N GLU A 829 -8.47 -22.00 -37.77
CA GLU A 829 -9.71 -22.22 -38.52
C GLU A 829 -9.54 -23.38 -39.51
N PHE A 830 -10.48 -24.32 -39.49
CA PHE A 830 -10.52 -25.48 -40.36
C PHE A 830 -11.82 -25.52 -41.17
N ARG A 831 -11.72 -25.77 -42.48
CA ARG A 831 -12.86 -25.91 -43.38
C ARG A 831 -13.01 -27.36 -43.81
N SER A 832 -14.10 -27.98 -43.39
CA SER A 832 -14.35 -29.41 -43.65
C SER A 832 -14.45 -29.76 -45.15
N THR A 833 -14.93 -28.82 -45.97
CA THR A 833 -15.05 -28.96 -47.43
C THR A 833 -13.71 -29.04 -48.15
N GLU A 834 -12.67 -28.48 -47.54
CA GLU A 834 -11.30 -28.44 -48.09
C GLU A 834 -10.44 -29.57 -47.51
N GLY A 835 -10.91 -30.22 -46.43
CA GLY A 835 -10.21 -31.31 -45.78
C GLY A 835 -9.00 -30.82 -44.97
N ASP A 836 -9.10 -29.58 -44.49
CA ASP A 836 -8.07 -28.89 -43.72
C ASP A 836 -7.64 -29.72 -42.52
N ARG A 837 -6.34 -29.81 -42.31
CA ARG A 837 -5.74 -30.46 -41.15
C ARG A 837 -4.32 -29.98 -40.93
N MET A 838 -3.80 -30.25 -39.75
CA MET A 838 -2.38 -30.11 -39.44
C MET A 838 -1.83 -31.45 -38.99
N ILE A 839 -0.56 -31.75 -39.30
CA ILE A 839 0.01 -33.10 -39.16
C ILE A 839 1.44 -33.04 -38.62
N VAL A 840 1.79 -33.90 -37.67
CA VAL A 840 3.17 -34.25 -37.36
C VAL A 840 3.33 -35.78 -37.37
N LEU A 841 4.36 -36.29 -38.04
CA LEU A 841 4.59 -37.73 -38.17
C LEU A 841 5.06 -38.32 -36.85
N ASP A 842 4.75 -39.60 -36.60
CA ASP A 842 5.20 -40.27 -35.36
C ASP A 842 6.72 -40.20 -35.18
N ALA A 843 7.49 -40.30 -36.27
CA ALA A 843 8.95 -40.23 -36.23
C ALA A 843 9.46 -38.87 -35.75
N ASP A 844 8.74 -37.79 -36.03
CA ASP A 844 9.13 -36.40 -35.74
C ASP A 844 8.62 -35.92 -34.36
N LEU A 845 7.82 -36.73 -33.66
CA LEU A 845 7.42 -36.44 -32.29
C LEU A 845 8.60 -36.58 -31.32
N ASP A 846 8.66 -35.71 -30.33
CA ASP A 846 9.67 -35.74 -29.29
C ASP A 846 9.67 -37.06 -28.49
N PRO A 847 10.82 -37.50 -27.97
CA PRO A 847 10.88 -38.57 -26.97
C PRO A 847 10.01 -38.22 -25.76
N GLY A 848 9.14 -39.13 -25.34
CA GLY A 848 8.22 -38.91 -24.20
C GLY A 848 6.87 -38.30 -24.57
N PHE A 849 6.63 -38.00 -25.85
CA PHE A 849 5.30 -37.63 -26.34
C PHE A 849 4.31 -38.81 -26.15
N PRO A 850 3.11 -38.58 -25.57
CA PRO A 850 2.20 -39.65 -25.20
C PRO A 850 1.73 -40.43 -26.42
N LEU A 851 1.70 -41.75 -26.26
CA LEU A 851 1.27 -42.72 -27.26
C LEU A 851 2.09 -42.75 -28.56
N LYS A 852 3.23 -42.04 -28.63
CA LYS A 852 4.27 -42.28 -29.66
C LYS A 852 4.57 -43.78 -29.72
N SER A 853 4.95 -44.33 -30.87
CA SER A 853 5.19 -45.78 -31.02
C SER A 853 6.17 -46.37 -29.97
N SER A 854 7.05 -45.54 -29.41
CA SER A 854 7.99 -45.89 -28.32
C SER A 854 7.47 -45.65 -26.89
N ASP A 855 6.26 -45.11 -26.70
CA ASP A 855 5.73 -44.76 -25.39
C ASP A 855 5.31 -45.99 -24.58
N ALA A 856 5.96 -46.14 -23.43
CA ALA A 856 5.67 -47.18 -22.45
C ALA A 856 4.69 -46.72 -21.35
N ASN A 857 4.56 -45.41 -21.10
CA ASN A 857 3.73 -44.85 -20.02
C ASN A 857 2.25 -44.93 -20.39
N LYS A 858 1.90 -44.59 -21.65
CA LYS A 858 0.54 -44.67 -22.19
C LYS A 858 -0.50 -43.93 -21.33
N ARG A 859 -0.10 -42.80 -20.77
CA ARG A 859 -0.96 -41.84 -20.08
C ARG A 859 -1.01 -40.60 -20.96
N VAL A 860 -2.20 -40.04 -21.12
CA VAL A 860 -2.41 -38.88 -21.99
C VAL A 860 -3.48 -37.99 -21.42
N SER A 861 -3.23 -36.69 -21.43
CA SER A 861 -4.24 -35.65 -21.27
C SER A 861 -4.17 -34.66 -22.43
N ILE A 862 -5.33 -34.26 -22.93
CA ILE A 862 -5.48 -33.25 -23.98
C ILE A 862 -6.48 -32.21 -23.49
N THR A 863 -6.11 -30.93 -23.60
CA THR A 863 -7.04 -29.82 -23.42
C THR A 863 -7.07 -28.92 -24.64
N CYS A 864 -8.22 -28.33 -24.92
CA CYS A 864 -8.35 -27.27 -25.92
C CYS A 864 -9.66 -26.50 -25.80
N TRP A 865 -9.66 -25.31 -26.37
CA TRP A 865 -10.87 -24.60 -26.73
C TRP A 865 -11.31 -24.96 -28.15
N PHE A 866 -12.61 -25.07 -28.39
CA PHE A 866 -13.14 -25.31 -29.73
C PHE A 866 -14.50 -24.63 -29.94
N ASN A 867 -14.77 -24.27 -31.19
CA ASN A 867 -16.04 -23.75 -31.66
C ASN A 867 -16.32 -24.34 -33.04
N SER A 868 -17.50 -24.93 -33.24
CA SER A 868 -17.86 -25.48 -34.55
C SER A 868 -18.73 -24.51 -35.34
N ASP A 869 -18.41 -24.27 -36.60
CA ASP A 869 -19.29 -23.55 -37.51
C ASP A 869 -20.48 -24.43 -37.93
N SER A 870 -20.22 -25.74 -38.06
CA SER A 870 -21.26 -26.73 -38.34
C SER A 870 -20.83 -28.14 -37.94
N LEU A 871 -21.83 -29.00 -37.65
CA LEU A 871 -21.66 -30.42 -37.36
C LEU A 871 -22.45 -31.25 -38.38
N SER A 872 -22.18 -31.06 -39.68
CA SER A 872 -22.90 -31.76 -40.75
C SER A 872 -22.42 -33.21 -40.91
N GLY A 873 -23.33 -34.17 -41.05
CA GLY A 873 -23.03 -35.58 -41.31
C GLY A 873 -24.16 -36.51 -40.89
N ALA A 874 -23.98 -37.82 -41.06
CA ALA A 874 -24.89 -38.77 -40.43
C ALA A 874 -24.69 -38.74 -38.90
N ALA A 875 -25.77 -38.97 -38.15
CA ALA A 875 -25.69 -39.11 -36.70
C ALA A 875 -24.58 -40.11 -36.32
N ASN A 876 -23.86 -39.86 -35.23
CA ASN A 876 -22.77 -40.70 -34.75
C ASN A 876 -21.44 -40.62 -35.55
N GLU A 877 -21.38 -39.91 -36.68
CA GLU A 877 -20.10 -39.68 -37.40
C GLU A 877 -19.21 -38.68 -36.63
N GLY A 878 -17.92 -39.00 -36.45
CA GLY A 878 -16.97 -38.15 -35.71
C GLY A 878 -16.29 -37.07 -36.55
N ARG A 879 -16.07 -35.90 -35.94
CA ARG A 879 -15.31 -34.74 -36.43
C ARG A 879 -14.16 -34.52 -35.45
N SER A 880 -12.92 -34.64 -35.91
CA SER A 880 -11.78 -34.75 -34.99
C SER A 880 -11.18 -33.41 -34.61
N LEU A 881 -11.01 -33.20 -33.31
CA LEU A 881 -10.21 -32.10 -32.78
C LEU A 881 -8.74 -32.51 -32.74
N TYR A 882 -8.44 -33.64 -32.10
CA TYR A 882 -7.10 -34.21 -32.00
C TYR A 882 -7.12 -35.71 -32.28
N ALA A 883 -6.16 -36.21 -33.07
CA ALA A 883 -6.09 -37.60 -33.45
C ALA A 883 -4.65 -38.11 -33.55
N LYS A 884 -4.33 -39.19 -32.84
CA LYS A 884 -3.22 -40.08 -33.18
C LYS A 884 -3.82 -41.36 -33.78
N TYR A 885 -4.33 -41.22 -34.99
CA TYR A 885 -5.16 -42.20 -35.66
C TYR A 885 -4.79 -42.27 -37.15
N ASP A 886 -4.43 -43.46 -37.61
CA ASP A 886 -4.50 -43.87 -39.02
C ASP A 886 -5.22 -45.23 -39.14
N VAL A 887 -5.75 -45.52 -40.33
CA VAL A 887 -6.48 -46.75 -40.60
C VAL A 887 -5.54 -47.95 -40.37
N GLY A 888 -5.89 -48.81 -39.41
CA GLY A 888 -5.10 -49.98 -39.01
C GLY A 888 -3.99 -49.70 -37.99
N LYS A 889 -3.87 -48.46 -37.50
CA LYS A 889 -2.83 -48.02 -36.55
C LYS A 889 -3.39 -47.08 -35.48
N ILE A 890 -4.54 -47.39 -34.90
CA ILE A 890 -5.26 -46.47 -34.01
C ILE A 890 -4.56 -46.39 -32.64
N ALA A 891 -4.29 -45.18 -32.15
CA ALA A 891 -3.87 -44.96 -30.76
C ALA A 891 -4.95 -44.20 -29.97
N PHE A 892 -5.26 -42.97 -30.39
CA PHE A 892 -6.15 -42.08 -29.65
C PHE A 892 -6.85 -41.10 -30.58
N ASN A 893 -8.09 -40.74 -30.27
CA ASN A 893 -8.79 -39.65 -30.94
C ASN A 893 -9.81 -39.02 -29.99
N VAL A 894 -9.90 -37.70 -30.01
CA VAL A 894 -10.98 -36.96 -29.36
C VAL A 894 -11.57 -35.96 -30.34
N GLY A 895 -12.89 -35.89 -30.36
CA GLY A 895 -13.64 -35.05 -31.30
C GLY A 895 -15.12 -34.98 -30.95
N VAL A 896 -15.91 -34.37 -31.83
CA VAL A 896 -17.36 -34.19 -31.66
C VAL A 896 -18.09 -34.97 -32.75
N THR A 897 -19.19 -35.62 -32.41
CA THR A 897 -20.03 -36.29 -33.41
C THR A 897 -20.93 -35.29 -34.14
N SER A 898 -21.45 -35.65 -35.31
CA SER A 898 -22.39 -34.81 -36.06
C SER A 898 -23.69 -34.48 -35.29
N ASP A 899 -24.03 -35.28 -34.28
CA ASP A 899 -25.14 -35.06 -33.35
C ASP A 899 -24.74 -34.28 -32.08
N GLY A 900 -23.52 -33.76 -32.01
CA GLY A 900 -23.10 -32.80 -30.97
C GLY A 900 -22.47 -33.41 -29.72
N PHE A 901 -22.10 -34.70 -29.70
CA PHE A 901 -21.53 -35.30 -28.50
C PHE A 901 -20.01 -35.46 -28.60
N VAL A 902 -19.28 -35.12 -27.54
CA VAL A 902 -17.84 -35.35 -27.50
C VAL A 902 -17.55 -36.84 -27.35
N ARG A 903 -16.61 -37.34 -28.14
CA ARG A 903 -16.21 -38.73 -28.19
C ARG A 903 -14.71 -38.86 -28.00
N LEU A 904 -14.34 -39.69 -27.04
CA LEU A 904 -13.01 -40.27 -26.89
C LEU A 904 -12.97 -41.64 -27.58
N ILE A 905 -11.94 -41.90 -28.38
CA ILE A 905 -11.63 -43.19 -28.97
C ILE A 905 -10.23 -43.62 -28.53
N ILE A 906 -10.12 -44.86 -28.07
CA ILE A 906 -8.83 -45.52 -27.83
C ILE A 906 -8.64 -46.68 -28.81
N GLY A 907 -7.42 -46.83 -29.32
CA GLY A 907 -7.05 -47.97 -30.16
C GLY A 907 -6.70 -49.18 -29.31
N THR A 908 -7.25 -50.34 -29.66
CA THR A 908 -7.01 -51.63 -28.99
C THR A 908 -6.38 -52.61 -29.97
N ASP A 909 -5.92 -53.76 -29.48
CA ASP A 909 -5.36 -54.84 -30.30
C ASP A 909 -4.21 -54.35 -31.20
N ASN A 910 -3.25 -53.65 -30.59
CA ASN A 910 -2.11 -53.01 -31.27
C ASN A 910 -2.54 -52.00 -32.35
N GLY A 911 -3.69 -51.35 -32.16
CA GLY A 911 -4.24 -50.33 -33.05
C GLY A 911 -5.05 -50.86 -34.23
N THR A 912 -5.34 -52.15 -34.28
CA THR A 912 -6.20 -52.75 -35.32
C THR A 912 -7.69 -52.64 -35.04
N SER A 913 -8.05 -52.41 -33.76
CA SER A 913 -9.41 -52.24 -33.27
C SER A 913 -9.53 -50.93 -32.47
N TYR A 914 -10.74 -50.54 -32.09
CA TYR A 914 -10.94 -49.39 -31.20
C TYR A 914 -12.15 -49.55 -30.26
N LYS A 915 -12.17 -48.73 -29.22
CA LYS A 915 -13.31 -48.51 -28.33
C LYS A 915 -13.56 -47.03 -28.18
N PHE A 916 -14.82 -46.64 -28.01
CA PHE A 916 -15.19 -45.25 -27.83
C PHE A 916 -16.04 -45.05 -26.59
N PHE A 917 -15.92 -43.84 -26.04
CA PHE A 917 -16.66 -43.35 -24.89
C PHE A 917 -17.22 -41.99 -25.29
N THR A 918 -18.52 -41.81 -25.15
CA THR A 918 -19.23 -40.61 -25.59
C THR A 918 -19.77 -39.91 -24.34
N ASP A 919 -19.58 -38.61 -24.29
CA ASP A 919 -20.15 -37.76 -23.25
C ASP A 919 -21.65 -37.50 -23.49
N GLY A 920 -22.41 -37.24 -22.42
CA GLY A 920 -23.86 -37.00 -22.49
C GLY A 920 -24.27 -35.55 -22.78
N HIS A 921 -23.32 -34.61 -22.80
CA HIS A 921 -23.56 -33.19 -23.05
C HIS A 921 -23.48 -32.89 -24.55
N ALA A 922 -24.55 -32.29 -25.06
CA ALA A 922 -24.62 -31.87 -26.45
C ALA A 922 -24.02 -30.47 -26.62
N VAL A 923 -22.98 -30.37 -27.44
CA VAL A 923 -22.42 -29.10 -27.90
C VAL A 923 -23.13 -28.61 -29.15
N ALA A 924 -23.26 -27.29 -29.30
CA ALA A 924 -23.95 -26.66 -30.42
C ALA A 924 -22.97 -25.86 -31.31
N PRO A 925 -23.23 -25.77 -32.63
CA PRO A 925 -22.49 -24.85 -33.50
C PRO A 925 -22.58 -23.39 -33.03
N GLY A 926 -21.50 -22.64 -33.22
CA GLY A 926 -21.34 -21.24 -32.84
C GLY A 926 -20.94 -20.99 -31.38
N GLY A 927 -20.99 -22.01 -30.51
CA GLY A 927 -20.59 -21.92 -29.11
C GLY A 927 -19.10 -22.24 -28.88
N TRP A 928 -18.46 -21.52 -27.96
CA TRP A 928 -17.12 -21.88 -27.47
C TRP A 928 -17.22 -22.86 -26.30
N TYR A 929 -16.46 -23.95 -26.42
CA TYR A 929 -16.37 -24.98 -25.41
C TYR A 929 -14.91 -25.24 -25.05
N HIS A 930 -14.63 -25.53 -23.78
CA HIS A 930 -13.31 -26.02 -23.36
C HIS A 930 -13.40 -27.52 -23.04
N LEU A 931 -12.52 -28.30 -23.66
CA LEU A 931 -12.37 -29.74 -23.47
C LEU A 931 -11.20 -30.03 -22.54
N GLY A 932 -11.40 -30.96 -21.60
CA GLY A 932 -10.33 -31.73 -20.96
C GLY A 932 -10.59 -33.21 -21.09
N CYS A 933 -9.69 -33.94 -21.76
CA CYS A 933 -9.82 -35.38 -21.98
C CYS A 933 -8.59 -36.11 -21.45
N THR A 934 -8.79 -37.13 -20.60
CA THR A 934 -7.69 -37.92 -20.04
C THR A 934 -7.92 -39.42 -20.21
N PHE A 935 -6.83 -40.17 -20.37
CA PHE A 935 -6.86 -41.64 -20.36
C PHE A 935 -5.61 -42.22 -19.69
N ASP A 936 -5.81 -43.01 -18.64
CA ASP A 936 -4.75 -43.70 -17.90
C ASP A 936 -4.76 -45.19 -18.23
N ASN A 937 -3.78 -45.67 -19.00
CA ASN A 937 -3.71 -47.08 -19.37
C ASN A 937 -3.46 -48.03 -18.19
N SER A 938 -2.88 -47.56 -17.08
CA SER A 938 -2.53 -48.43 -15.95
C SER A 938 -3.79 -49.04 -15.32
N ASN A 939 -4.78 -48.20 -15.03
CA ASN A 939 -6.04 -48.56 -14.39
C ASN A 939 -7.25 -48.50 -15.35
N GLY A 940 -7.05 -48.03 -16.59
CA GLY A 940 -8.10 -47.90 -17.61
C GLY A 940 -9.08 -46.76 -17.35
N SER A 941 -8.77 -45.82 -16.44
CA SER A 941 -9.62 -44.67 -16.15
C SER A 941 -9.59 -43.66 -17.29
N TYR A 942 -10.73 -43.01 -17.53
CA TYR A 942 -10.86 -41.96 -18.52
C TYR A 942 -11.78 -40.84 -18.03
N ARG A 943 -11.57 -39.65 -18.59
CA ARG A 943 -12.37 -38.45 -18.33
C ARG A 943 -12.63 -37.70 -19.63
N ILE A 944 -13.84 -37.18 -19.76
CA ILE A 944 -14.23 -36.16 -20.74
C ILE A 944 -14.91 -35.06 -19.95
N ARG A 945 -14.30 -33.88 -19.88
CA ARG A 945 -14.82 -32.69 -19.19
C ARG A 945 -15.03 -31.59 -20.20
N ILE A 946 -16.22 -30.99 -20.22
CA ILE A 946 -16.63 -29.98 -21.19
C ILE A 946 -17.18 -28.79 -20.43
N TYR A 947 -16.63 -27.61 -20.67
CA TYR A 947 -17.21 -26.36 -20.21
C TYR A 947 -17.87 -25.63 -21.37
N ASP A 948 -19.14 -25.28 -21.23
CA ASP A 948 -19.89 -24.43 -22.15
C ASP A 948 -19.76 -22.97 -21.69
N LYS A 949 -19.07 -22.15 -22.49
CA LYS A 949 -18.85 -20.73 -22.17
C LYS A 949 -20.13 -19.91 -22.21
N SER A 950 -21.08 -20.27 -23.08
CA SER A 950 -22.33 -19.52 -23.24
C SER A 950 -23.29 -19.76 -22.09
N ALA A 951 -23.32 -20.99 -21.58
CA ALA A 951 -24.15 -21.39 -20.44
C ALA A 951 -23.44 -21.22 -19.08
N ASP A 952 -22.14 -20.90 -19.09
CA ASP A 952 -21.25 -20.91 -17.92
C ASP A 952 -21.42 -22.18 -17.07
N SER A 953 -21.37 -23.34 -17.73
CA SER A 953 -21.67 -24.62 -17.10
C SER A 953 -20.66 -25.69 -17.49
N THR A 954 -20.43 -26.66 -16.62
CA THR A 954 -19.51 -27.77 -16.87
C THR A 954 -20.25 -29.10 -16.82
N ALA A 955 -20.01 -29.94 -17.82
CA ALA A 955 -20.42 -31.33 -17.86
C ALA A 955 -19.20 -32.25 -17.82
N GLU A 956 -19.37 -33.45 -17.27
CA GLU A 956 -18.28 -34.40 -17.15
C GLU A 956 -18.77 -35.85 -17.22
N THR A 957 -18.05 -36.64 -18.01
CA THR A 957 -18.14 -38.10 -18.05
C THR A 957 -16.83 -38.69 -17.55
N VAL A 958 -16.91 -39.48 -16.48
CA VAL A 958 -15.80 -40.26 -15.91
C VAL A 958 -16.14 -41.73 -15.92
N GLY A 959 -15.15 -42.58 -16.21
CA GLY A 959 -15.35 -44.02 -16.20
C GLY A 959 -14.04 -44.79 -16.19
N SER A 960 -14.16 -46.11 -16.26
CA SER A 960 -13.03 -47.02 -16.41
C SER A 960 -13.33 -48.11 -17.43
N THR A 961 -12.28 -48.69 -18.00
CA THR A 961 -12.39 -49.77 -18.98
C THR A 961 -11.33 -50.83 -18.77
N THR A 962 -11.63 -52.07 -19.19
CA THR A 962 -10.65 -53.16 -19.23
C THR A 962 -9.79 -53.13 -20.49
N TYR A 963 -10.20 -52.38 -21.51
CA TYR A 963 -9.46 -52.23 -22.76
C TYR A 963 -8.22 -51.36 -22.55
N LYS A 964 -7.10 -51.76 -23.17
CA LYS A 964 -5.81 -51.06 -23.06
C LYS A 964 -5.52 -50.29 -24.35
N VAL A 965 -5.01 -49.07 -24.20
CA VAL A 965 -4.66 -48.21 -25.33
C VAL A 965 -3.37 -48.71 -25.99
N SER A 966 -3.35 -48.64 -27.31
CA SER A 966 -2.19 -48.98 -28.13
C SER A 966 -1.36 -47.71 -28.36
N ALA A 967 -0.04 -47.84 -28.23
CA ALA A 967 0.90 -46.86 -28.77
C ALA A 967 1.21 -47.32 -30.20
N THR A 968 1.13 -46.42 -31.17
CA THR A 968 1.26 -46.77 -32.60
C THR A 968 2.10 -45.73 -33.33
N ASP A 969 2.57 -46.09 -34.52
CA ASP A 969 3.31 -45.20 -35.43
C ASP A 969 2.39 -44.30 -36.27
N SER A 970 1.15 -44.09 -35.84
CA SER A 970 0.24 -43.13 -36.48
C SER A 970 0.69 -41.69 -36.27
N PRO A 971 0.55 -40.80 -37.26
CA PRO A 971 0.81 -39.39 -37.07
C PRO A 971 -0.20 -38.76 -36.11
N VAL A 972 0.21 -37.67 -35.47
CA VAL A 972 -0.72 -36.75 -34.81
C VAL A 972 -1.33 -35.85 -35.88
N ARG A 973 -2.66 -35.67 -35.81
CA ARG A 973 -3.44 -34.84 -36.72
C ARG A 973 -4.42 -33.99 -35.93
N ILE A 974 -4.53 -32.74 -36.32
CA ILE A 974 -5.48 -31.76 -35.78
C ILE A 974 -6.45 -31.40 -36.90
N GLY A 975 -7.74 -31.37 -36.59
CA GLY A 975 -8.82 -31.06 -37.55
C GLY A 975 -9.31 -32.25 -38.39
N SER A 976 -8.51 -33.27 -38.70
CA SER A 976 -9.02 -34.48 -39.39
C SER A 976 -8.05 -35.67 -39.36
N TYR A 977 -8.57 -36.89 -39.17
CA TYR A 977 -7.75 -38.11 -39.31
C TYR A 977 -7.88 -38.83 -40.67
N ARG A 978 -8.91 -38.55 -41.48
CA ARG A 978 -9.18 -39.26 -42.74
C ARG A 978 -9.78 -38.37 -43.85
N GLY A 979 -9.21 -37.18 -44.05
CA GLY A 979 -9.66 -36.26 -45.11
C GLY A 979 -11.01 -35.63 -44.81
N THR A 980 -11.82 -35.34 -45.83
CA THR A 980 -13.07 -34.55 -45.69
C THR A 980 -14.16 -35.23 -44.86
N SER A 981 -14.22 -36.57 -44.82
CA SER A 981 -15.29 -37.30 -44.11
C SER A 981 -15.23 -37.23 -42.58
N THR A 982 -14.10 -36.75 -42.02
CA THR A 982 -13.85 -36.64 -40.57
C THR A 982 -13.39 -35.25 -40.18
N ALA A 983 -13.44 -34.30 -41.13
CA ALA A 983 -12.85 -32.99 -40.97
C ALA A 983 -13.70 -32.11 -40.04
N TRP A 984 -13.01 -31.38 -39.17
CA TRP A 984 -13.55 -30.32 -38.35
C TRP A 984 -13.97 -29.15 -39.24
N ASN A 985 -15.05 -28.49 -38.84
CA ASN A 985 -15.51 -27.26 -39.47
C ASN A 985 -15.69 -26.20 -38.39
N GLY A 986 -14.74 -25.28 -38.29
CA GLY A 986 -14.74 -24.22 -37.28
C GLY A 986 -13.36 -23.99 -36.67
N LEU A 987 -13.35 -23.49 -35.44
CA LEU A 987 -12.20 -22.97 -34.74
C LEU A 987 -11.70 -23.95 -33.67
N ILE A 988 -10.38 -24.05 -33.53
CA ILE A 988 -9.70 -24.75 -32.43
C ILE A 988 -8.63 -23.81 -31.89
N ASP A 989 -8.60 -23.65 -30.58
CA ASP A 989 -7.67 -22.77 -29.88
C ASP A 989 -6.96 -23.52 -28.75
N GLU A 990 -5.66 -23.25 -28.59
CA GLU A 990 -4.72 -23.85 -27.64
C GLU A 990 -4.87 -25.37 -27.42
N ILE A 991 -4.35 -26.19 -28.35
CA ILE A 991 -4.21 -27.63 -28.04
C ILE A 991 -2.98 -27.83 -27.16
N VAL A 992 -3.21 -28.37 -25.98
CA VAL A 992 -2.16 -28.73 -25.01
C VAL A 992 -2.17 -30.23 -24.78
N VAL A 993 -0.98 -30.82 -24.73
CA VAL A 993 -0.77 -32.26 -24.58
C VAL A 993 0.12 -32.55 -23.38
N PHE A 994 -0.36 -33.42 -22.50
CA PHE A 994 0.40 -33.91 -21.35
C PHE A 994 0.62 -35.41 -21.41
N ASN A 995 1.78 -35.86 -20.92
CA ASN A 995 2.15 -37.27 -20.81
C ASN A 995 1.74 -37.92 -19.47
N ASP A 996 0.93 -37.23 -18.67
CA ASP A 996 0.34 -37.69 -17.42
C ASP A 996 -1.19 -37.44 -17.39
N ILE A 997 -1.80 -37.47 -16.20
CA ILE A 997 -3.25 -37.41 -16.01
C ILE A 997 -3.61 -36.17 -15.21
N LEU A 998 -4.10 -35.15 -15.90
CA LEU A 998 -4.58 -33.92 -15.27
C LEU A 998 -5.76 -34.19 -14.33
N THR A 999 -5.74 -33.49 -13.21
CA THR A 999 -6.84 -33.38 -12.25
C THR A 999 -7.94 -32.44 -12.76
N VAL A 1000 -9.10 -32.46 -12.10
CA VAL A 1000 -10.18 -31.49 -12.35
C VAL A 1000 -9.69 -30.06 -12.21
N ALA A 1001 -8.97 -29.79 -11.11
CA ALA A 1001 -8.50 -28.45 -10.80
C ALA A 1001 -7.52 -27.94 -11.84
N GLU A 1002 -6.62 -28.79 -12.34
CA GLU A 1002 -5.68 -28.41 -13.39
C GLU A 1002 -6.39 -28.12 -14.72
N ILE A 1003 -7.34 -28.98 -15.13
CA ILE A 1003 -8.15 -28.72 -16.34
C ILE A 1003 -8.91 -27.39 -16.23
N ASP A 1004 -9.48 -27.13 -15.04
CA ASP A 1004 -10.23 -25.89 -14.80
C ASP A 1004 -9.31 -24.66 -14.74
N LYS A 1005 -8.09 -24.79 -14.20
CA LYS A 1005 -7.06 -23.73 -14.24
C LYS A 1005 -6.62 -23.43 -15.67
N ILE A 1006 -6.41 -24.45 -16.50
CA ILE A 1006 -6.04 -24.28 -17.92
C ILE A 1006 -7.12 -23.48 -18.65
N ARG A 1007 -8.38 -23.89 -18.48
CA ARG A 1007 -9.53 -23.16 -19.05
C ARG A 1007 -9.59 -21.70 -18.60
N GLN A 1008 -9.25 -21.43 -17.35
CA GLN A 1008 -9.28 -20.09 -16.77
C GLN A 1008 -8.07 -19.25 -17.15
N GLY A 1009 -7.12 -19.80 -17.92
CA GLY A 1009 -5.87 -19.14 -18.23
C GLY A 1009 -4.96 -19.00 -17.01
N THR A 1010 -5.12 -19.79 -15.95
CA THR A 1010 -4.39 -19.66 -14.67
C THR A 1010 -3.42 -20.81 -14.37
N TYR A 1011 -3.28 -21.76 -15.29
CA TYR A 1011 -2.41 -22.91 -15.07
C TYR A 1011 -0.92 -22.54 -15.10
N GLY A 1012 -0.14 -23.10 -14.17
CA GLY A 1012 1.31 -22.88 -14.06
C GLY A 1012 1.73 -21.46 -13.68
N LYS A 1013 0.78 -20.63 -13.23
CA LYS A 1013 1.07 -19.32 -12.62
C LYS A 1013 1.64 -19.51 -11.21
N PRO A 1014 2.63 -18.69 -10.81
CA PRO A 1014 3.13 -18.66 -9.42
C PRO A 1014 2.07 -18.16 -8.45
#